data_AF-A0ABD2PAG5-F1
#
_entry.id   AF-A0ABD2PAG5-F1
#
_cell.length_a   1.000
_cell.length_b   1.000
_cell.length_c   1.000
_cell.angle_alpha   90.00
_cell.angle_beta   90.00
_cell.angle_gamma   90.00
#
_symmetry.space_group_name_H-M   'P 1'
#
loop_
_entity.id
_entity.type
_entity.pdbx_description
1 polymer ?
#
loop_
_entity_poly.entity_id
_entity_poly.type
_entity_poly.pdbx_seq_one_letter_code
_entity_poly.pdbx_strand_id
1 'polypeptide(L)'
;MKSISAPFQTDHYNLQNDDKIVSTRTYFPESWIWELVPVRSYKQIQRELPHTITKWMTNVLCVSPSEGLSATVSTDILSYQPFFVNILTPHSIRRGEILHLRILVFNYMNYSLPMKLSLGNSTNLKLLTDRNVGSYCILPRDTITHVFPLSGNEVGDTTVTIFAEVDPLFPGHCGPETIINVRDVVVKHLMVEPEGYPVETTKSALLCNSDIYTSSNVSWSIHVPSNIVPNTAKAKLSLNADLLGHSLENMEDLLQIPNGCGEQIMATMAPNLYILKYLHSINKLENSIRQRAVKNMKIGYHKILNYALKDGSFSPFGHHDSFGSMFLTTFVVRTLQLAKEYIYIDQRVIERAVSWIFTHQLENGCFDTMMHVFQDMGGTSTENSTSALSSYVIVSLLESEIKIPKAVLDNAKYCVRGYSNPDKYTLAISCYALFKVKWYDEANKVLKRLLNIASRQNNMLWWSVRDDSASVATDIEVTSYVLLALLDYNTNENLAHAHSIVRWLTTKIGPHGGFKSTQDTVVSLDALSKYSIAIASRKVNLNIQVGAERQRLNYQIHNEDRLKTKKITLKAVDNEINVRIRGEGCLLVQTVLSYYLKNVPRSESFKVALEVSPVSTVAKCSIATISPCVSYSGPDAHSNMAVLDVTLPSGYTADRASLYKLTEVEKESKIKMFEEIKDRVVFYFTKLDKEVRCFSFGINEDTYVEKRAESMVKIFDYYKPEYENIELYTLKNCSVGVDEEISTTDESGTESLPPSTLSYWDYVDTTVYNNSTMSSSVETTTYIMKLEDYV
;
A
#
# COMPACT_ATOMS: atom_id res chain seq x y z
N MET A 1 10.27 39.98 -21.14
CA MET A 1 11.47 40.51 -20.45
C MET A 1 12.63 40.54 -21.45
N LYS A 2 13.47 41.59 -21.39
CA LYS A 2 14.57 41.86 -22.34
C LYS A 2 15.51 40.66 -22.49
N SER A 3 15.86 40.32 -23.73
CA SER A 3 16.92 39.37 -24.07
C SER A 3 18.27 39.92 -23.58
N ILE A 4 18.86 39.24 -22.60
CA ILE A 4 20.25 39.47 -22.19
C ILE A 4 21.03 38.27 -22.71
N SER A 5 21.82 38.50 -23.75
CA SER A 5 22.86 37.60 -24.21
C SER A 5 23.90 37.44 -23.10
N ALA A 6 23.99 36.26 -22.50
CA ALA A 6 25.07 35.91 -21.59
C ALA A 6 26.37 35.71 -22.39
N PRO A 7 27.49 36.31 -21.99
CA PRO A 7 28.78 36.05 -22.63
C PRO A 7 29.27 34.65 -22.21
N PHE A 8 29.89 33.95 -23.16
CA PHE A 8 30.66 32.73 -22.91
C PHE A 8 31.64 32.96 -21.74
N GLN A 9 31.40 32.31 -20.61
CA GLN A 9 32.30 32.30 -19.48
C GLN A 9 33.14 31.03 -19.59
N THR A 10 34.39 31.22 -19.98
CA THR A 10 35.44 30.20 -20.11
C THR A 10 35.65 29.43 -18.82
N ASP A 11 35.80 28.12 -18.95
CA ASP A 11 36.10 27.16 -17.89
C ASP A 11 37.28 27.60 -17.02
N HIS A 12 36.99 27.94 -15.76
CA HIS A 12 37.99 27.97 -14.69
C HIS A 12 37.69 26.82 -13.73
N TYR A 13 38.29 25.66 -14.02
CA TYR A 13 38.45 24.59 -13.04
C TYR A 13 39.36 25.11 -11.92
N ASN A 14 38.79 25.21 -10.71
CA ASN A 14 39.48 25.70 -9.54
C ASN A 14 40.46 24.61 -9.04
N LEU A 15 41.75 24.77 -9.37
CA LEU A 15 42.87 23.98 -8.87
C LEU A 15 43.20 24.39 -7.43
N GLN A 16 42.38 23.98 -6.47
CA GLN A 16 42.77 24.01 -5.05
C GLN A 16 42.45 22.68 -4.39
N ASN A 17 43.53 21.90 -4.19
CA ASN A 17 43.63 20.86 -3.17
C ASN A 17 43.29 21.47 -1.81
N ASP A 18 42.14 21.07 -1.27
CA ASP A 18 41.89 21.02 0.17
C ASP A 18 41.00 19.80 0.39
N ASP A 19 41.21 19.11 1.51
CA ASP A 19 40.52 17.93 2.00
C ASP A 19 38.99 18.07 1.94
N LYS A 20 38.40 17.93 0.74
CA LYS A 20 36.96 17.81 0.60
C LYS A 20 36.56 16.49 1.24
N ILE A 21 35.89 16.61 2.38
CA ILE A 21 35.05 15.57 2.98
C ILE A 21 34.35 14.87 1.81
N VAL A 22 34.72 13.61 1.58
CA VAL A 22 34.15 12.80 0.51
C VAL A 22 32.65 12.72 0.78
N SER A 23 31.85 13.35 -0.08
CA SER A 23 30.40 13.35 0.07
C SER A 23 29.86 11.98 -0.33
N THR A 24 29.60 11.13 0.66
CA THR A 24 28.98 9.82 0.45
C THR A 24 27.63 9.98 -0.22
N ARG A 25 27.45 9.34 -1.38
CA ARG A 25 26.21 9.43 -2.14
C ARG A 25 25.19 8.42 -1.62
N THR A 26 24.15 8.93 -0.97
CA THR A 26 23.05 8.13 -0.39
C THR A 26 21.65 8.52 -0.88
N TYR A 27 21.47 9.70 -1.47
CA TYR A 27 20.17 10.26 -1.84
C TYR A 27 19.86 10.08 -3.34
N PHE A 28 19.10 9.03 -3.66
CA PHE A 28 18.72 8.64 -5.02
C PHE A 28 17.18 8.54 -5.18
N PRO A 29 16.45 9.67 -5.12
CA PRO A 29 15.01 9.69 -5.35
C PRO A 29 14.68 9.47 -6.83
N GLU A 30 13.50 8.91 -7.11
CA GLU A 30 12.95 8.84 -8.47
C GLU A 30 12.45 10.21 -8.96
N SER A 31 11.87 11.01 -8.06
CA SER A 31 11.35 12.35 -8.35
C SER A 31 11.91 13.37 -7.35
N TRP A 32 12.26 14.56 -7.84
CA TRP A 32 12.87 15.63 -7.06
C TRP A 32 12.09 16.94 -7.22
N ILE A 33 11.96 17.72 -6.13
CA ILE A 33 11.21 19.00 -6.07
C ILE A 33 9.72 18.86 -6.44
N TRP A 34 9.00 17.97 -5.76
CA TRP A 34 7.53 17.95 -5.83
C TRP A 34 6.91 18.83 -4.72
N GLU A 35 6.93 20.15 -4.91
CA GLU A 35 6.44 21.12 -3.91
C GLU A 35 5.57 22.24 -4.49
N LEU A 36 4.61 22.72 -3.69
CA LEU A 36 3.80 23.89 -4.00
C LEU A 36 4.37 25.11 -3.28
N VAL A 37 4.64 26.17 -4.03
CA VAL A 37 5.32 27.35 -3.51
C VAL A 37 4.49 28.61 -3.79
N PRO A 38 4.02 29.35 -2.77
CA PRO A 38 3.34 30.61 -3.00
C PRO A 38 4.33 31.66 -3.51
N VAL A 39 4.05 32.23 -4.67
CA VAL A 39 4.83 33.28 -5.32
C VAL A 39 3.96 34.53 -5.45
N ARG A 40 4.45 35.70 -5.00
CA ARG A 40 3.77 36.99 -5.19
C ARG A 40 4.23 37.66 -6.48
N SER A 41 5.53 37.94 -6.56
CA SER A 41 6.19 38.51 -7.75
C SER A 41 7.41 37.69 -8.13
N TYR A 42 8.26 37.38 -7.16
CA TYR A 42 9.45 36.56 -7.32
C TYR A 42 9.69 35.73 -6.06
N LYS A 43 10.16 34.51 -6.23
CA LYS A 43 10.62 33.67 -5.13
C LYS A 43 11.76 32.80 -5.60
N GLN A 44 12.84 32.80 -4.82
CA GLN A 44 13.98 31.91 -5.01
C GLN A 44 13.86 30.72 -4.06
N ILE A 45 14.13 29.53 -4.59
CA ILE A 45 14.13 28.28 -3.84
C ILE A 45 15.53 27.70 -3.96
N GLN A 46 16.11 27.28 -2.84
CA GLN A 46 17.37 26.56 -2.81
C GLN A 46 17.10 25.12 -2.36
N ARG A 47 17.53 24.16 -3.17
CA ARG A 47 17.44 22.73 -2.89
C ARG A 47 18.76 22.09 -3.27
N GLU A 48 19.17 21.10 -2.50
CA GLU A 48 20.31 20.27 -2.84
C GLU A 48 19.93 19.29 -3.95
N LEU A 49 20.80 19.17 -4.95
CA LEU A 49 20.62 18.25 -6.06
C LEU A 49 20.71 16.81 -5.55
N PRO A 50 19.87 15.88 -6.06
CA PRO A 50 20.02 14.49 -5.73
C PRO A 50 21.36 13.96 -6.22
N HIS A 51 21.85 12.93 -5.54
CA HIS A 51 23.15 12.34 -5.85
C HIS A 51 23.13 11.50 -7.14
N THR A 52 22.01 11.45 -7.85
CA THR A 52 21.85 10.80 -9.14
C THR A 52 22.47 11.65 -10.25
N ILE A 53 23.32 11.02 -11.07
CA ILE A 53 23.88 11.62 -12.28
C ILE A 53 22.86 11.43 -13.41
N THR A 54 22.07 12.47 -13.66
CA THR A 54 20.97 12.43 -14.61
C THR A 54 20.60 13.83 -15.07
N LYS A 55 19.79 13.88 -16.12
CA LYS A 55 19.15 15.09 -16.62
C LYS A 55 17.78 15.22 -15.96
N TRP A 56 17.64 16.16 -15.02
CA TRP A 56 16.39 16.46 -14.35
C TRP A 56 15.54 17.39 -15.20
N MET A 57 14.42 16.91 -15.71
CA MET A 57 13.44 17.75 -16.39
C MET A 57 12.56 18.45 -15.35
N THR A 58 12.56 19.78 -15.35
CA THR A 58 11.77 20.58 -14.40
C THR A 58 10.55 21.18 -15.08
N ASN A 59 9.38 20.82 -14.57
CA ASN A 59 8.10 21.38 -15.00
C ASN A 59 7.55 22.28 -13.89
N VAL A 60 7.27 23.53 -14.22
CA VAL A 60 6.64 24.47 -13.28
C VAL A 60 5.25 24.83 -13.78
N LEU A 61 4.27 24.63 -12.90
CA LEU A 61 2.88 25.03 -13.11
C LEU A 61 2.55 26.14 -12.13
N CYS A 62 2.14 27.29 -12.66
CA CYS A 62 1.73 28.46 -11.90
C CYS A 62 0.21 28.62 -12.00
N VAL A 63 -0.46 28.77 -10.86
CA VAL A 63 -1.90 29.05 -10.80
C VAL A 63 -2.10 30.41 -10.13
N SER A 64 -2.73 31.34 -10.84
CA SER A 64 -3.10 32.67 -10.34
C SER A 64 -4.62 32.84 -10.40
N PRO A 65 -5.26 33.44 -9.37
CA PRO A 65 -6.68 33.80 -9.43
C PRO A 65 -7.01 34.80 -10.54
N SER A 66 -6.08 35.67 -10.94
CA SER A 66 -6.32 36.71 -11.95
C SER A 66 -5.88 36.31 -13.36
N GLU A 67 -4.77 35.56 -13.49
CA GLU A 67 -4.15 35.20 -14.77
C GLU A 67 -4.42 33.74 -15.18
N GLY A 68 -5.09 32.95 -14.34
CA GLY A 68 -5.38 31.54 -14.62
C GLY A 68 -4.18 30.60 -14.44
N LEU A 69 -4.16 29.50 -15.20
CA LEU A 69 -3.11 28.47 -15.19
C LEU A 69 -2.08 28.76 -16.29
N SER A 70 -0.80 28.78 -15.92
CA SER A 70 0.31 28.86 -16.86
C SER A 70 1.31 27.74 -16.59
N ALA A 71 1.72 27.05 -17.65
CA ALA A 71 2.85 26.12 -17.62
C ALA A 71 4.10 26.82 -18.17
N THR A 72 5.26 26.62 -17.55
CA THR A 72 6.54 27.07 -18.13
C THR A 72 7.03 26.04 -19.13
N VAL A 73 7.89 26.47 -20.05
CA VAL A 73 8.69 25.52 -20.85
C VAL A 73 9.56 24.71 -19.90
N SER A 74 9.63 23.39 -20.10
CA SER A 74 10.49 22.51 -19.30
C SER A 74 11.93 22.98 -19.38
N THR A 75 12.56 23.19 -18.24
CA THR A 75 14.00 23.48 -18.16
C THR A 75 14.73 22.27 -17.60
N ASP A 76 15.90 21.99 -18.16
CA ASP A 76 16.64 20.81 -17.77
C ASP A 76 17.81 21.19 -16.86
N ILE A 77 17.93 20.49 -15.73
CA ILE A 77 19.06 20.62 -14.82
C ILE A 77 19.90 19.36 -14.96
N LEU A 78 21.10 19.52 -15.51
CA LEU A 78 22.04 18.42 -15.64
C LEU A 78 22.83 18.26 -14.34
N SER A 79 22.62 17.15 -13.63
CA SER A 79 23.50 16.71 -12.55
C SER A 79 24.59 15.84 -13.18
N TYR A 80 25.84 16.30 -13.13
CA TYR A 80 26.95 15.65 -13.81
C TYR A 80 28.19 15.58 -12.94
N GLN A 81 28.83 14.42 -12.97
CA GLN A 81 30.13 14.16 -12.39
C GLN A 81 30.97 13.44 -13.45
N PRO A 82 32.20 13.90 -13.77
CA PRO A 82 32.99 13.30 -14.84
C PRO A 82 33.39 11.83 -14.56
N PHE A 83 33.48 11.46 -13.29
CA PHE A 83 33.73 10.09 -12.84
C PHE A 83 32.74 9.74 -11.74
N PHE A 84 32.04 8.62 -11.87
CA PHE A 84 31.12 8.14 -10.85
C PHE A 84 30.84 6.65 -10.97
N VAL A 85 30.34 6.09 -9.87
CA VAL A 85 29.86 4.72 -9.75
C VAL A 85 28.34 4.68 -9.78
N ASN A 86 27.75 3.69 -10.44
CA ASN A 86 26.33 3.38 -10.32
C ASN A 86 26.18 1.92 -9.88
N ILE A 87 25.28 1.69 -8.92
CA ILE A 87 25.00 0.34 -8.40
C ILE A 87 23.58 -0.03 -8.82
N LEU A 88 23.43 -1.17 -9.49
CA LEU A 88 22.12 -1.74 -9.81
C LEU A 88 21.69 -2.68 -8.69
N THR A 89 20.62 -2.32 -7.98
CA THR A 89 20.08 -3.08 -6.85
C THR A 89 18.58 -3.30 -7.05
N PRO A 90 18.07 -4.53 -6.80
CA PRO A 90 16.62 -4.73 -6.70
C PRO A 90 16.07 -4.05 -5.43
N HIS A 91 14.75 -3.99 -5.33
CA HIS A 91 14.08 -3.52 -4.11
C HIS A 91 14.37 -4.44 -2.90
N SER A 92 14.28 -5.76 -3.10
CA SER A 92 14.54 -6.79 -2.08
C SER A 92 15.15 -8.04 -2.72
N ILE A 93 15.78 -8.87 -1.88
CA ILE A 93 16.15 -10.26 -2.18
C ILE A 93 15.69 -11.16 -1.04
N ARG A 94 15.54 -12.46 -1.27
CA ARG A 94 15.20 -13.43 -0.22
C ARG A 94 16.43 -14.10 0.36
N ARG A 95 16.35 -14.57 1.61
CA ARG A 95 17.42 -15.32 2.27
C ARG A 95 17.76 -16.58 1.46
N GLY A 96 19.06 -16.81 1.26
CA GLY A 96 19.60 -17.90 0.45
C GLY A 96 19.79 -17.57 -1.03
N GLU A 97 19.18 -16.50 -1.54
CA GLU A 97 19.42 -16.02 -2.90
C GLU A 97 20.83 -15.41 -3.04
N ILE A 98 21.33 -15.40 -4.27
CA ILE A 98 22.64 -14.84 -4.61
C ILE A 98 22.42 -13.65 -5.57
N LEU A 99 22.58 -12.44 -5.06
CA LEU A 99 22.55 -11.21 -5.83
C LEU A 99 23.88 -11.01 -6.55
N HIS A 100 23.86 -10.95 -7.87
CA HIS A 100 25.01 -10.52 -8.67
C HIS A 100 24.98 -9.00 -8.80
N LEU A 101 25.54 -8.33 -7.80
CA LEU A 101 25.52 -6.88 -7.70
C LEU A 101 26.40 -6.26 -8.79
N ARG A 102 25.77 -5.70 -9.83
CA ARG A 102 26.45 -5.01 -10.92
C ARG A 102 26.80 -3.58 -10.55
N ILE A 103 28.07 -3.26 -10.69
CA ILE A 103 28.64 -1.94 -10.45
C ILE A 103 29.15 -1.42 -11.78
N LEU A 104 28.55 -0.32 -12.24
CA LEU A 104 28.96 0.40 -13.43
C LEU A 104 29.86 1.55 -13.00
N VAL A 105 31.04 1.65 -13.59
CA VAL A 105 31.97 2.74 -13.29
C VAL A 105 32.23 3.51 -14.56
N PHE A 106 31.83 4.77 -14.55
CA PHE A 106 31.90 5.65 -15.71
C PHE A 106 33.11 6.56 -15.59
N ASN A 107 33.91 6.61 -16.65
CA ASN A 107 34.95 7.60 -16.83
C ASN A 107 34.67 8.46 -18.06
N TYR A 108 34.08 9.64 -17.86
CA TYR A 108 33.86 10.60 -18.95
C TYR A 108 35.05 11.56 -19.16
N MET A 109 36.17 11.38 -18.45
CA MET A 109 37.39 12.15 -18.70
C MET A 109 38.01 11.79 -20.05
N ASN A 110 38.93 12.64 -20.52
CA ASN A 110 39.71 12.42 -21.75
C ASN A 110 41.00 11.62 -21.53
N TYR A 111 41.20 11.03 -20.36
CA TYR A 111 42.34 10.19 -20.02
C TYR A 111 41.91 8.97 -19.18
N SER A 112 42.72 7.91 -19.18
CA SER A 112 42.42 6.68 -18.44
C SER A 112 42.64 6.85 -16.94
N LEU A 113 41.89 6.10 -16.12
CA LEU A 113 41.98 6.12 -14.67
C LEU A 113 42.27 4.72 -14.10
N PRO A 114 43.34 4.51 -13.33
CA PRO A 114 43.55 3.28 -12.57
C PRO A 114 42.65 3.35 -11.33
N MET A 115 41.57 2.57 -11.32
CA MET A 115 40.57 2.59 -10.26
C MET A 115 40.51 1.26 -9.52
N LYS A 116 40.52 1.36 -8.19
CA LYS A 116 40.23 0.29 -7.26
C LYS A 116 38.80 0.40 -6.77
N LEU A 117 38.03 -0.65 -6.96
CA LEU A 117 36.68 -0.84 -6.43
C LEU A 117 36.75 -1.73 -5.21
N SER A 118 36.17 -1.34 -4.09
CA SER A 118 36.05 -2.19 -2.91
C SER A 118 34.65 -2.22 -2.35
N LEU A 119 34.21 -3.41 -1.93
CA LEU A 119 32.94 -3.63 -1.26
C LEU A 119 33.12 -3.42 0.25
N GLY A 120 32.29 -2.55 0.82
CA GLY A 120 32.19 -2.35 2.26
C GLY A 120 31.51 -3.53 2.96
N ASN A 121 31.81 -3.70 4.25
CA ASN A 121 31.18 -4.75 5.05
C ASN A 121 29.68 -4.50 5.22
N SER A 122 28.90 -5.57 5.08
CA SER A 122 27.46 -5.61 5.31
C SER A 122 27.13 -6.68 6.34
N THR A 123 26.16 -6.45 7.23
CA THR A 123 25.82 -7.41 8.30
C THR A 123 25.04 -8.61 7.78
N ASN A 124 24.13 -8.39 6.83
CA ASN A 124 23.16 -9.41 6.41
C ASN A 124 23.50 -10.09 5.09
N LEU A 125 24.52 -9.58 4.37
CA LEU A 125 24.98 -10.14 3.10
C LEU A 125 26.38 -10.71 3.27
N LYS A 126 26.63 -11.84 2.63
CA LYS A 126 27.92 -12.50 2.59
C LYS A 126 28.47 -12.47 1.17
N LEU A 127 29.68 -11.94 1.00
CA LEU A 127 30.42 -12.05 -0.26
C LEU A 127 30.84 -13.50 -0.50
N LEU A 128 30.62 -14.01 -1.71
CA LEU A 128 30.93 -15.39 -2.08
C LEU A 128 32.33 -15.57 -2.71
N THR A 129 33.08 -14.49 -2.91
CA THR A 129 34.44 -14.48 -3.43
C THR A 129 35.44 -14.06 -2.37
N ASP A 130 36.68 -14.56 -2.47
CA ASP A 130 37.78 -14.16 -1.58
C ASP A 130 38.29 -12.73 -1.87
N ARG A 131 37.96 -12.20 -3.06
CA ARG A 131 38.32 -10.84 -3.47
C ARG A 131 37.12 -9.92 -3.30
N ASN A 132 37.21 -9.03 -2.32
CA ASN A 132 36.29 -7.90 -2.14
C ASN A 132 36.77 -6.63 -2.86
N VAL A 133 37.79 -6.76 -3.70
CA VAL A 133 38.42 -5.68 -4.45
C VAL A 133 38.51 -6.05 -5.94
N GLY A 134 38.14 -5.13 -6.81
CA GLY A 134 38.47 -5.14 -8.22
C GLY A 134 39.41 -3.98 -8.55
N SER A 135 40.36 -4.17 -9.46
CA SER A 135 41.26 -3.10 -9.90
C SER A 135 41.28 -3.07 -11.43
N TYR A 136 41.10 -1.88 -12.00
CA TYR A 136 40.85 -1.71 -13.42
C TYR A 136 41.49 -0.43 -13.96
N CYS A 137 41.99 -0.49 -15.20
CA CYS A 137 42.28 0.71 -15.97
C CYS A 137 41.04 1.07 -16.79
N ILE A 138 40.35 2.15 -16.42
CA ILE A 138 39.15 2.61 -17.12
C ILE A 138 39.58 3.59 -18.19
N LEU A 139 39.33 3.25 -19.46
CA LEU A 139 39.74 4.07 -20.61
C LEU A 139 38.99 5.42 -20.65
N PRO A 140 39.46 6.39 -21.46
CA PRO A 140 38.78 7.67 -21.63
C PRO A 140 37.41 7.48 -22.25
N ARG A 141 36.39 8.15 -21.71
CA ARG A 141 34.99 8.07 -22.18
C ARG A 141 34.46 6.64 -22.23
N ASP A 142 34.92 5.80 -21.30
CA ASP A 142 34.59 4.39 -21.25
C ASP A 142 33.88 4.02 -19.95
N THR A 143 33.26 2.85 -19.94
CA THR A 143 32.53 2.30 -18.78
C THR A 143 32.95 0.86 -18.55
N ILE A 144 33.30 0.54 -17.31
CA ILE A 144 33.54 -0.85 -16.90
C ILE A 144 32.39 -1.35 -16.04
N THR A 145 32.20 -2.67 -16.04
CA THR A 145 31.28 -3.36 -15.13
C THR A 145 32.05 -4.31 -14.24
N HIS A 146 31.84 -4.20 -12.93
CA HIS A 146 32.31 -5.17 -11.94
C HIS A 146 31.12 -5.83 -11.24
N VAL A 147 31.25 -7.10 -10.86
CA VAL A 147 30.16 -7.86 -10.23
C VAL A 147 30.64 -8.45 -8.91
N PHE A 148 29.91 -8.13 -7.83
CA PHE A 148 30.07 -8.82 -6.55
C PHE A 148 28.93 -9.82 -6.33
N PRO A 149 29.19 -11.13 -6.22
CA PRO A 149 28.18 -12.11 -5.86
C PRO A 149 27.94 -12.10 -4.34
N LEU A 150 26.75 -11.63 -3.93
CA LEU A 150 26.34 -11.45 -2.54
C LEU A 150 25.21 -12.42 -2.19
N SER A 151 25.41 -13.25 -1.17
CA SER A 151 24.35 -14.12 -0.65
C SER A 151 23.61 -13.48 0.52
N GLY A 152 22.27 -13.52 0.48
CA GLY A 152 21.42 -13.09 1.60
C GLY A 152 21.49 -14.09 2.76
N ASN A 153 22.14 -13.72 3.86
CA ASN A 153 22.40 -14.61 4.99
C ASN A 153 21.41 -14.42 6.14
N GLU A 154 21.22 -13.18 6.59
CA GLU A 154 20.30 -12.83 7.67
C GLU A 154 19.16 -11.96 7.17
N VAL A 155 17.97 -12.09 7.77
CA VAL A 155 16.77 -11.36 7.38
C VAL A 155 16.79 -9.96 8.00
N GLY A 156 16.48 -8.94 7.19
CA GLY A 156 16.33 -7.56 7.62
C GLY A 156 17.00 -6.55 6.69
N ASP A 157 16.86 -5.28 7.06
CA ASP A 157 17.47 -4.15 6.34
C ASP A 157 18.99 -4.25 6.34
N THR A 158 19.60 -4.00 5.17
CA THR A 158 21.04 -3.93 5.01
C THR A 158 21.42 -2.79 4.07
N THR A 159 22.70 -2.47 4.05
CA THR A 159 23.26 -1.49 3.12
C THR A 159 24.41 -2.10 2.36
N VAL A 160 24.52 -1.72 1.10
CA VAL A 160 25.66 -2.05 0.25
C VAL A 160 26.43 -0.75 0.04
N THR A 161 27.71 -0.76 0.42
CA THR A 161 28.61 0.38 0.23
C THR A 161 29.70 0.01 -0.76
N ILE A 162 29.88 0.80 -1.82
CA ILE A 162 30.96 0.64 -2.78
C ILE A 162 31.86 1.85 -2.70
N PHE A 163 33.17 1.60 -2.57
CA PHE A 163 34.21 2.61 -2.65
C PHE A 163 34.93 2.46 -3.99
N ALA A 164 35.01 3.54 -4.76
CA ALA A 164 35.88 3.65 -5.91
C ALA A 164 36.93 4.72 -5.66
N GLU A 165 38.19 4.34 -5.70
CA GLU A 165 39.34 5.22 -5.44
C GLU A 165 40.47 4.93 -6.42
N VAL A 166 41.33 5.91 -6.68
CA VAL A 166 42.50 5.70 -7.55
C VAL A 166 43.36 4.59 -6.95
N ASP A 167 43.76 3.61 -7.77
CA ASP A 167 44.66 2.53 -7.38
C ASP A 167 46.12 2.93 -7.59
N PRO A 168 46.88 3.28 -6.53
CA PRO A 168 48.29 3.62 -6.67
C PRO A 168 49.16 2.42 -7.01
N LEU A 169 48.64 1.19 -6.85
CA LEU A 169 49.36 -0.07 -7.07
C LEU A 169 48.96 -0.78 -8.37
N PHE A 170 48.26 -0.08 -9.28
CA PHE A 170 47.79 -0.67 -10.53
C PHE A 170 48.97 -1.22 -11.36
N PRO A 171 48.94 -2.50 -11.77
CA PRO A 171 50.01 -3.09 -12.56
C PRO A 171 49.89 -2.66 -14.02
N GLY A 172 50.61 -1.60 -14.41
CA GLY A 172 50.74 -1.16 -15.79
C GLY A 172 50.59 0.36 -15.97
N HIS A 173 50.83 0.84 -17.19
CA HIS A 173 50.60 2.23 -17.53
C HIS A 173 49.10 2.47 -17.75
N CYS A 174 48.48 3.23 -16.85
CA CYS A 174 47.08 3.63 -16.96
C CYS A 174 46.92 5.11 -16.63
N GLY A 175 46.68 5.93 -17.65
CA GLY A 175 46.48 7.37 -17.49
C GLY A 175 47.77 8.18 -17.45
N PRO A 176 47.67 9.49 -17.17
CA PRO A 176 48.80 10.41 -17.10
C PRO A 176 49.63 10.20 -15.84
N GLU A 177 50.87 10.68 -15.81
CA GLU A 177 51.76 10.57 -14.64
C GLU A 177 51.21 11.28 -13.40
N THR A 178 50.42 12.34 -13.60
CA THR A 178 49.74 13.08 -12.53
C THR A 178 48.24 12.95 -12.68
N ILE A 179 47.64 12.10 -11.84
CA ILE A 179 46.19 11.89 -11.79
C ILE A 179 45.60 12.78 -10.70
N ILE A 180 44.56 13.55 -11.03
CA ILE A 180 43.75 14.24 -10.03
C ILE A 180 43.11 13.16 -9.15
N ASN A 181 43.27 13.21 -7.83
CA ASN A 181 42.71 12.20 -6.94
C ASN A 181 41.18 12.16 -7.09
N VAL A 182 40.67 11.10 -7.71
CA VAL A 182 39.24 10.89 -7.94
C VAL A 182 38.74 9.78 -7.02
N ARG A 183 37.67 10.06 -6.29
CA ARG A 183 37.02 9.09 -5.41
C ARG A 183 35.51 9.26 -5.45
N ASP A 184 34.80 8.15 -5.38
CA ASP A 184 33.34 8.12 -5.24
C ASP A 184 32.93 7.01 -4.28
N VAL A 185 31.92 7.28 -3.46
CA VAL A 185 31.39 6.33 -2.47
C VAL A 185 29.88 6.33 -2.56
N VAL A 186 29.31 5.17 -2.87
CA VAL A 186 27.87 4.99 -3.07
C VAL A 186 27.34 4.01 -2.05
N VAL A 187 26.27 4.40 -1.36
CA VAL A 187 25.53 3.53 -0.42
C VAL A 187 24.12 3.35 -0.94
N LYS A 188 23.69 2.10 -1.10
CA LYS A 188 22.30 1.74 -1.38
C LYS A 188 21.72 0.85 -0.29
N HIS A 189 20.44 1.08 0.00
CA HIS A 189 19.66 0.23 0.90
C HIS A 189 19.14 -1.00 0.13
N LEU A 190 19.13 -2.14 0.81
CA LEU A 190 18.58 -3.39 0.30
C LEU A 190 17.89 -4.12 1.45
N MET A 191 16.72 -4.72 1.19
CA MET A 191 16.03 -5.56 2.17
C MET A 191 16.30 -7.03 1.89
N VAL A 192 16.70 -7.80 2.91
CA VAL A 192 16.72 -9.26 2.84
C VAL A 192 15.46 -9.82 3.49
N GLU A 193 14.56 -10.36 2.68
CA GLU A 193 13.30 -10.93 3.12
C GLU A 193 13.46 -12.42 3.47
N PRO A 194 12.66 -12.94 4.42
CA PRO A 194 12.63 -14.37 4.67
C PRO A 194 11.92 -15.11 3.53
N GLU A 195 12.26 -16.39 3.36
CA GLU A 195 11.52 -17.30 2.51
C GLU A 195 10.15 -17.66 3.11
N GLY A 196 9.25 -18.20 2.28
CA GLY A 196 7.94 -18.73 2.72
C GLY A 196 6.83 -17.68 2.83
N TYR A 197 5.74 -18.05 3.51
CA TYR A 197 4.51 -17.26 3.60
C TYR A 197 4.40 -16.52 4.94
N PRO A 198 4.25 -15.17 4.98
CA PRO A 198 4.07 -14.41 6.21
C PRO A 198 2.72 -14.72 6.86
N VAL A 199 2.75 -15.02 8.17
CA VAL A 199 1.55 -15.20 8.99
C VAL A 199 1.66 -14.36 10.24
N GLU A 200 0.61 -13.59 10.51
CA GLU A 200 0.43 -12.86 11.75
C GLU A 200 -0.85 -13.28 12.45
N THR A 201 -0.72 -13.56 13.74
CA THR A 201 -1.85 -13.91 14.61
C THR A 201 -1.87 -12.99 15.79
N THR A 202 -3.07 -12.63 16.24
CA THR A 202 -3.27 -11.64 17.30
C THR A 202 -4.21 -12.20 18.36
N LYS A 203 -3.86 -11.97 19.63
CA LYS A 203 -4.74 -12.17 20.79
C LYS A 203 -4.81 -10.87 21.58
N SER A 204 -6.01 -10.40 21.87
CA SER A 204 -6.20 -9.15 22.61
C SER A 204 -7.35 -9.23 23.60
N ALA A 205 -7.27 -8.42 24.65
CA ALA A 205 -8.32 -8.26 25.63
C ALA A 205 -8.30 -6.86 26.25
N LEU A 206 -9.49 -6.34 26.55
CA LEU A 206 -9.68 -5.15 27.35
C LEU A 206 -9.91 -5.53 28.81
N LEU A 207 -8.96 -5.15 29.67
CA LEU A 207 -9.04 -5.28 31.12
C LEU A 207 -9.51 -3.96 31.71
N CYS A 208 -10.48 -3.98 32.59
CA CYS A 208 -10.92 -2.77 33.30
C CYS A 208 -11.00 -3.10 34.78
N ASN A 209 -10.78 -2.11 35.65
CA ASN A 209 -10.95 -2.25 37.09
C ASN A 209 -12.01 -1.22 37.56
N SER A 210 -13.29 -1.57 37.42
CA SER A 210 -14.48 -0.88 37.96
C SER A 210 -15.48 -1.86 38.58
N ASP A 211 -16.06 -1.57 39.73
CA ASP A 211 -16.70 -2.50 40.68
C ASP A 211 -17.86 -3.43 40.21
N ILE A 212 -18.25 -3.46 38.93
CA ILE A 212 -19.48 -4.14 38.49
C ILE A 212 -19.25 -5.28 37.47
N TYR A 213 -18.23 -5.26 36.59
CA TYR A 213 -18.11 -6.27 35.51
C TYR A 213 -16.67 -6.57 35.00
N THR A 214 -15.70 -6.78 35.90
CA THR A 214 -14.27 -6.69 35.53
C THR A 214 -13.54 -8.01 35.38
N SER A 215 -12.89 -8.18 34.23
CA SER A 215 -11.67 -8.98 34.11
C SER A 215 -10.50 -8.06 34.46
N SER A 216 -9.90 -8.30 35.63
CA SER A 216 -8.68 -7.61 36.10
C SER A 216 -7.41 -8.37 35.71
N ASN A 217 -7.57 -9.53 35.09
CA ASN A 217 -6.49 -10.36 34.60
C ASN A 217 -6.85 -11.07 33.29
N VAL A 218 -5.82 -11.44 32.54
CA VAL A 218 -5.94 -12.35 31.40
C VAL A 218 -4.75 -13.28 31.32
N SER A 219 -4.99 -14.52 30.89
CA SER A 219 -3.93 -15.44 30.52
C SER A 219 -4.25 -16.19 29.23
N TRP A 220 -3.24 -16.34 28.38
CA TRP A 220 -3.32 -17.17 27.17
C TRP A 220 -1.94 -17.73 26.80
N SER A 221 -1.95 -18.90 26.18
CA SER A 221 -0.75 -19.49 25.59
C SER A 221 -0.51 -18.99 24.17
N ILE A 222 0.75 -18.83 23.81
CA ILE A 222 1.23 -18.66 22.43
C ILE A 222 1.88 -19.98 22.01
N HIS A 223 1.52 -20.46 20.83
CA HIS A 223 2.11 -21.66 20.23
C HIS A 223 2.57 -21.33 18.81
N VAL A 224 3.82 -21.65 18.53
CA VAL A 224 4.47 -21.53 17.23
C VAL A 224 4.36 -22.87 16.51
N PRO A 225 3.82 -22.89 15.27
CA PRO A 225 3.75 -24.12 14.48
C PRO A 225 5.14 -24.73 14.21
N SER A 226 5.23 -26.04 14.02
CA SER A 226 6.50 -26.72 13.72
C SER A 226 7.00 -26.49 12.28
N ASN A 227 6.11 -26.12 11.35
CA ASN A 227 6.40 -25.91 9.93
C ASN A 227 6.86 -24.47 9.60
N ILE A 228 7.33 -23.73 10.61
CA ILE A 228 7.85 -22.38 10.39
C ILE A 228 9.22 -22.37 9.71
N VAL A 229 9.52 -21.25 9.09
CA VAL A 229 10.84 -20.90 8.58
C VAL A 229 11.73 -20.51 9.78
N PRO A 230 12.92 -21.13 9.95
CA PRO A 230 13.77 -20.89 11.11
C PRO A 230 14.15 -19.41 11.31
N ASN A 231 14.19 -18.97 12.56
CA ASN A 231 14.54 -17.60 12.99
C ASN A 231 13.60 -16.48 12.50
N THR A 232 12.37 -16.81 12.09
CA THR A 232 11.38 -15.80 11.67
C THR A 232 10.35 -15.47 12.74
N ALA A 233 10.14 -16.36 13.70
CA ALA A 233 9.10 -16.19 14.71
C ALA A 233 9.45 -15.07 15.71
N LYS A 234 8.54 -14.10 15.84
CA LYS A 234 8.64 -12.95 16.75
C LYS A 234 7.30 -12.77 17.47
N ALA A 235 7.33 -12.67 18.79
CA ALA A 235 6.16 -12.33 19.60
C ALA A 235 6.35 -10.98 20.31
N LYS A 236 5.36 -10.10 20.16
CA LYS A 236 5.33 -8.76 20.75
C LYS A 236 4.07 -8.62 21.61
N LEU A 237 4.24 -8.11 22.82
CA LEU A 237 3.16 -7.72 23.72
C LEU A 237 3.08 -6.19 23.76
N SER A 238 1.89 -5.65 23.53
CA SER A 238 1.57 -4.24 23.55
C SER A 238 0.56 -3.97 24.67
N LEU A 239 0.79 -2.90 25.43
CA LEU A 239 -0.07 -2.45 26.52
C LEU A 239 -0.42 -0.99 26.30
N ASN A 240 -1.71 -0.65 26.25
CA ASN A 240 -2.16 0.73 26.09
C ASN A 240 -3.40 0.99 26.95
N ALA A 241 -3.48 2.16 27.61
CA ALA A 241 -4.63 2.49 28.46
C ALA A 241 -5.74 3.26 27.73
N ASP A 242 -5.59 3.43 26.42
CA ASP A 242 -6.59 3.96 25.51
C ASP A 242 -7.06 2.89 24.53
N LEU A 243 -8.36 2.89 24.25
CA LEU A 243 -9.01 1.92 23.38
C LEU A 243 -8.49 2.00 21.94
N LEU A 244 -8.21 3.21 21.46
CA LEU A 244 -7.68 3.45 20.13
C LEU A 244 -6.15 3.49 20.11
N GLY A 245 -5.48 3.26 21.23
CA GLY A 245 -4.05 3.43 21.35
C GLY A 245 -3.22 2.53 20.43
N HIS A 246 -3.64 1.29 20.18
CA HIS A 246 -2.97 0.40 19.21
C HIS A 246 -3.18 0.85 17.75
N SER A 247 -4.38 1.34 17.42
CA SER A 247 -4.65 1.97 16.13
C SER A 247 -3.81 3.24 15.94
N LEU A 248 -3.69 4.07 16.98
CA LEU A 248 -2.85 5.28 16.95
C LEU A 248 -1.35 4.96 16.85
N GLU A 249 -0.88 3.88 17.46
CA GLU A 249 0.52 3.50 17.35
C GLU A 249 0.89 3.03 15.94
N ASN A 250 0.03 2.23 15.32
CA ASN A 250 0.19 1.78 13.94
C ASN A 250 -0.43 2.78 12.96
N MET A 251 -0.37 4.08 13.31
CA MET A 251 -0.78 5.18 12.44
C MET A 251 -0.10 5.12 11.08
N GLU A 252 1.08 4.51 10.96
CA GLU A 252 1.73 4.40 9.66
C GLU A 252 0.98 3.48 8.70
N ASP A 253 0.40 2.41 9.23
CA ASP A 253 -0.39 1.42 8.50
C ASP A 253 -1.85 1.86 8.30
N LEU A 254 -2.42 2.57 9.29
CA LEU A 254 -3.79 3.10 9.19
C LEU A 254 -3.88 4.43 8.43
N LEU A 255 -2.85 5.28 8.50
CA LEU A 255 -2.72 6.52 7.73
C LEU A 255 -1.85 6.28 6.49
N GLN A 256 -2.02 5.13 5.83
CA GLN A 256 -1.40 4.89 4.53
C GLN A 256 -1.95 5.86 3.48
N ILE A 257 -1.18 6.01 2.39
CA ILE A 257 -1.64 6.77 1.23
C ILE A 257 -2.78 5.97 0.59
N PRO A 258 -3.96 6.56 0.38
CA PRO A 258 -5.07 5.88 -0.28
C PRO A 258 -4.67 5.40 -1.68
N ASN A 259 -4.82 4.10 -1.96
CA ASN A 259 -4.53 3.43 -3.23
C ASN A 259 -5.65 2.42 -3.52
N GLY A 260 -5.66 1.84 -4.72
CA GLY A 260 -6.65 0.86 -5.13
C GLY A 260 -7.90 1.46 -5.73
N CYS A 261 -9.00 0.70 -5.70
CA CYS A 261 -10.28 1.11 -6.25
C CYS A 261 -10.93 2.26 -5.44
N GLY A 262 -12.01 2.86 -5.97
CA GLY A 262 -12.69 3.98 -5.33
C GLY A 262 -13.12 3.69 -3.88
N GLU A 263 -13.56 2.48 -3.57
CA GLU A 263 -13.89 2.08 -2.21
C GLU A 263 -12.66 2.03 -1.30
N GLN A 264 -11.57 1.42 -1.78
CA GLN A 264 -10.31 1.31 -1.04
C GLN A 264 -9.74 2.68 -0.68
N ILE A 265 -9.78 3.62 -1.64
CA ILE A 265 -9.38 5.00 -1.40
C ILE A 265 -10.17 5.62 -0.23
N MET A 266 -11.49 5.43 -0.23
CA MET A 266 -12.34 5.95 0.85
C MET A 266 -12.11 5.22 2.17
N ALA A 267 -11.88 3.92 2.14
CA ALA A 267 -11.61 3.12 3.32
C ALA A 267 -10.26 3.42 3.97
N THR A 268 -9.26 3.88 3.21
CA THR A 268 -8.00 4.42 3.75
C THR A 268 -8.17 5.88 4.20
N MET A 269 -9.00 6.67 3.53
CA MET A 269 -9.23 8.08 3.89
C MET A 269 -10.06 8.25 5.18
N ALA A 270 -11.09 7.44 5.41
CA ALA A 270 -11.98 7.56 6.57
C ALA A 270 -11.28 7.38 7.94
N PRO A 271 -10.35 6.41 8.13
CA PRO A 271 -9.55 6.32 9.36
C PRO A 271 -8.77 7.59 9.68
N ASN A 272 -8.18 8.26 8.67
CA ASN A 272 -7.49 9.53 8.86
C ASN A 272 -8.43 10.59 9.47
N LEU A 273 -9.67 10.64 9.00
CA LEU A 273 -10.69 11.56 9.51
C LEU A 273 -11.11 11.22 10.96
N TYR A 274 -11.46 9.96 11.25
CA TYR A 274 -11.94 9.57 12.58
C TYR A 274 -10.87 9.69 13.65
N ILE A 275 -9.60 9.37 13.33
CA ILE A 275 -8.47 9.58 14.22
C ILE A 275 -8.30 11.07 14.56
N LEU A 276 -8.40 11.96 13.57
CA LEU A 276 -8.35 13.40 13.81
C LEU A 276 -9.48 13.89 14.69
N LYS A 277 -10.72 13.49 14.39
CA LYS A 277 -11.89 13.84 15.21
C LYS A 277 -11.75 13.38 16.64
N TYR A 278 -11.28 12.15 16.84
CA TYR A 278 -11.02 11.59 18.16
C TYR A 278 -9.99 12.42 18.94
N LEU A 279 -8.78 12.57 18.38
CA LEU A 279 -7.69 13.28 19.03
C LEU A 279 -8.01 14.75 19.28
N HIS A 280 -8.75 15.38 18.37
CA HIS A 280 -9.24 16.75 18.54
C HIS A 280 -10.21 16.84 19.73
N SER A 281 -11.18 15.91 19.82
CA SER A 281 -12.20 15.88 20.87
C SER A 281 -11.62 15.69 22.28
N ILE A 282 -10.51 14.94 22.40
CA ILE A 282 -9.84 14.72 23.68
C ILE A 282 -8.70 15.73 23.97
N ASN A 283 -8.53 16.75 23.13
CA ASN A 283 -7.46 17.75 23.23
C ASN A 283 -6.04 17.15 23.25
N LYS A 284 -5.80 16.10 22.45
CA LYS A 284 -4.49 15.40 22.33
C LYS A 284 -3.98 15.34 20.89
N LEU A 285 -4.51 16.16 19.99
CA LEU A 285 -4.07 16.21 18.60
C LEU A 285 -2.70 16.90 18.46
N GLU A 286 -1.67 16.11 18.16
CA GLU A 286 -0.35 16.61 17.82
C GLU A 286 -0.29 17.18 16.40
N ASN A 287 0.53 18.21 16.19
CA ASN A 287 0.65 18.88 14.89
C ASN A 287 1.25 17.97 13.80
N SER A 288 2.18 17.07 14.15
CA SER A 288 2.76 16.08 13.25
C SER A 288 1.69 15.13 12.67
N ILE A 289 0.85 14.56 13.55
CA ILE A 289 -0.28 13.70 13.18
C ILE A 289 -1.27 14.47 12.31
N ARG A 290 -1.61 15.69 12.71
CA ARG A 290 -2.50 16.57 11.94
C ARG A 290 -1.99 16.78 10.52
N GLN A 291 -0.72 17.16 10.36
CA GLN A 291 -0.12 17.41 9.04
C GLN A 291 -0.12 16.16 8.16
N ARG A 292 0.21 14.99 8.73
CA ARG A 292 0.20 13.71 8.01
C ARG A 292 -1.20 13.32 7.55
N ALA A 293 -2.17 13.30 8.46
CA ALA A 293 -3.55 12.94 8.13
C ALA A 293 -4.18 13.93 7.13
N VAL A 294 -3.93 15.24 7.27
CA VAL A 294 -4.36 16.25 6.29
C VAL A 294 -3.72 16.03 4.92
N LYS A 295 -2.43 15.71 4.86
CA LYS A 295 -1.74 15.39 3.60
C LYS A 295 -2.39 14.18 2.93
N ASN A 296 -2.62 13.09 3.68
CA ASN A 296 -3.23 11.88 3.17
C ASN A 296 -4.67 12.12 2.69
N MET A 297 -5.48 12.86 3.46
CA MET A 297 -6.84 13.22 3.06
C MET A 297 -6.87 14.07 1.78
N LYS A 298 -5.92 14.98 1.58
CA LYS A 298 -5.80 15.74 0.31
C LYS A 298 -5.46 14.82 -0.87
N ILE A 299 -4.56 13.86 -0.67
CA ILE A 299 -4.23 12.86 -1.70
C ILE A 299 -5.46 11.99 -1.99
N GLY A 300 -6.15 11.51 -0.95
CA GLY A 300 -7.40 10.74 -1.07
C GLY A 300 -8.48 11.49 -1.83
N TYR A 301 -8.69 12.78 -1.51
CA TYR A 301 -9.63 13.64 -2.22
C TYR A 301 -9.29 13.75 -3.71
N HIS A 302 -8.04 14.02 -4.08
CA HIS A 302 -7.68 14.09 -5.50
C HIS A 302 -7.85 12.74 -6.22
N LYS A 303 -7.52 11.63 -5.56
CA LYS A 303 -7.65 10.30 -6.17
C LYS A 303 -9.10 9.89 -6.37
N ILE A 304 -9.98 10.12 -5.38
CA ILE A 304 -11.40 9.73 -5.50
C ILE A 304 -12.12 10.48 -6.62
N LEU A 305 -11.66 11.68 -7.00
CA LEU A 305 -12.23 12.42 -8.13
C LEU A 305 -12.07 11.69 -9.47
N ASN A 306 -11.05 10.83 -9.64
CA ASN A 306 -10.90 9.99 -10.84
C ASN A 306 -12.00 8.93 -10.96
N TYR A 307 -12.76 8.69 -9.89
CA TYR A 307 -13.85 7.73 -9.82
C TYR A 307 -15.23 8.39 -9.92
N ALA A 308 -15.28 9.71 -10.12
CA ALA A 308 -16.52 10.46 -10.32
C ALA A 308 -17.01 10.33 -11.77
N LEU A 309 -18.29 10.05 -11.94
CA LEU A 309 -18.97 9.95 -13.24
C LEU A 309 -19.62 11.27 -13.64
N LYS A 310 -20.01 11.37 -14.92
CA LYS A 310 -20.59 12.59 -15.51
C LYS A 310 -21.93 12.97 -14.89
N ASP A 311 -22.68 12.03 -14.36
CA ASP A 311 -23.96 12.25 -13.67
C ASP A 311 -23.80 12.72 -12.22
N GLY A 312 -22.57 12.77 -11.70
CA GLY A 312 -22.26 13.15 -10.32
C GLY A 312 -22.13 11.99 -9.34
N SER A 313 -22.37 10.76 -9.78
CA SER A 313 -22.16 9.56 -8.97
C SER A 313 -20.69 9.12 -8.93
N PHE A 314 -20.36 8.18 -8.06
CA PHE A 314 -19.02 7.56 -7.97
C PHE A 314 -19.13 6.05 -8.22
N SER A 315 -18.16 5.49 -8.96
CA SER A 315 -18.07 4.05 -9.24
C SER A 315 -16.75 3.45 -8.73
N PRO A 316 -16.70 2.15 -8.35
CA PRO A 316 -15.48 1.53 -7.84
C PRO A 316 -14.29 1.60 -8.80
N PHE A 317 -14.53 1.54 -10.12
CA PHE A 317 -13.48 1.57 -11.15
C PHE A 317 -13.57 2.81 -12.07
N GLY A 318 -14.29 3.86 -11.65
CA GLY A 318 -14.37 5.11 -12.39
C GLY A 318 -14.99 4.93 -13.77
N HIS A 319 -14.35 5.49 -14.81
CA HIS A 319 -14.87 5.41 -16.18
C HIS A 319 -14.86 4.00 -16.81
N HIS A 320 -14.25 3.01 -16.16
CA HIS A 320 -14.38 1.59 -16.54
C HIS A 320 -15.75 1.00 -16.18
N ASP A 321 -16.56 1.73 -15.41
CA ASP A 321 -17.90 1.37 -15.01
C ASP A 321 -18.94 2.24 -15.73
N SER A 322 -20.01 1.61 -16.20
CA SER A 322 -21.06 2.32 -16.97
C SER A 322 -22.04 3.10 -16.09
N PHE A 323 -22.11 2.80 -14.79
CA PHE A 323 -23.05 3.38 -13.83
C PHE A 323 -22.35 3.60 -12.49
N GLY A 324 -22.88 4.54 -11.70
CA GLY A 324 -22.41 4.80 -10.35
C GLY A 324 -22.94 3.77 -9.35
N SER A 325 -22.27 3.71 -8.21
CA SER A 325 -22.64 2.91 -7.05
C SER A 325 -23.36 3.77 -6.01
N MET A 326 -24.57 3.38 -5.60
CA MET A 326 -25.31 4.11 -4.55
C MET A 326 -24.55 4.13 -3.21
N PHE A 327 -24.02 2.98 -2.80
CA PHE A 327 -23.25 2.85 -1.57
C PHE A 327 -21.97 3.68 -1.61
N LEU A 328 -21.14 3.54 -2.66
CA LEU A 328 -19.87 4.26 -2.76
C LEU A 328 -20.11 5.77 -2.85
N THR A 329 -21.07 6.21 -3.68
CA THR A 329 -21.44 7.63 -3.80
C THR A 329 -21.82 8.20 -2.43
N THR A 330 -22.63 7.46 -1.66
CA THR A 330 -23.01 7.84 -0.30
C THR A 330 -21.81 7.88 0.65
N PHE A 331 -20.93 6.88 0.59
CA PHE A 331 -19.73 6.81 1.42
C PHE A 331 -18.77 7.98 1.15
N VAL A 332 -18.60 8.33 -0.12
CA VAL A 332 -17.84 9.49 -0.59
C VAL A 332 -18.48 10.77 -0.05
N VAL A 333 -19.79 10.97 -0.25
CA VAL A 333 -20.52 12.15 0.26
C VAL A 333 -20.32 12.32 1.76
N ARG A 334 -20.56 11.26 2.55
CA ARG A 334 -20.39 11.29 4.01
C ARG A 334 -18.98 11.73 4.40
N THR A 335 -17.98 11.04 3.86
CA THR A 335 -16.58 11.24 4.26
C THR A 335 -16.06 12.59 3.81
N LEU A 336 -16.35 13.01 2.58
CA LEU A 336 -15.95 14.32 2.05
C LEU A 336 -16.62 15.45 2.84
N GLN A 337 -17.93 15.35 3.09
CA GLN A 337 -18.64 16.37 3.84
C GLN A 337 -18.09 16.54 5.26
N LEU A 338 -17.75 15.44 5.95
CA LEU A 338 -17.11 15.49 7.27
C LEU A 338 -15.65 15.98 7.20
N ALA A 339 -14.94 15.73 6.11
CA ALA A 339 -13.54 16.15 5.92
C ALA A 339 -13.38 17.66 5.65
N LYS A 340 -14.47 18.38 5.32
CA LYS A 340 -14.46 19.85 5.14
C LYS A 340 -13.95 20.63 6.36
N GLU A 341 -14.03 20.03 7.54
CA GLU A 341 -13.47 20.61 8.77
C GLU A 341 -11.93 20.72 8.72
N TYR A 342 -11.27 19.86 7.95
CA TYR A 342 -9.80 19.75 7.93
C TYR A 342 -9.15 20.06 6.58
N ILE A 343 -9.86 19.87 5.47
CA ILE A 343 -9.36 20.10 4.10
C ILE A 343 -10.38 20.86 3.23
N TYR A 344 -9.89 21.55 2.20
CA TYR A 344 -10.75 22.14 1.18
C TYR A 344 -11.34 21.04 0.29
N ILE A 345 -12.65 21.07 0.10
CA ILE A 345 -13.41 20.18 -0.77
C ILE A 345 -14.39 21.03 -1.56
N ASP A 346 -14.47 20.80 -2.88
CA ASP A 346 -15.39 21.51 -3.74
C ASP A 346 -16.83 21.09 -3.45
N GLN A 347 -17.63 22.06 -3.00
CA GLN A 347 -19.02 21.83 -2.63
C GLN A 347 -19.87 21.29 -3.79
N ARG A 348 -19.53 21.66 -5.04
CA ARG A 348 -20.27 21.22 -6.24
C ARG A 348 -20.18 19.72 -6.45
N VAL A 349 -19.07 19.10 -6.06
CA VAL A 349 -18.88 17.63 -6.14
C VAL A 349 -19.88 16.94 -5.22
N ILE A 350 -20.01 17.43 -3.98
CA ILE A 350 -20.95 16.90 -2.99
C ILE A 350 -22.40 17.15 -3.43
N GLU A 351 -22.72 18.35 -3.89
CA GLU A 351 -24.09 18.71 -4.31
C GLU A 351 -24.58 17.88 -5.49
N ARG A 352 -23.74 17.63 -6.49
CA ARG A 352 -24.09 16.77 -7.63
C ARG A 352 -24.34 15.33 -7.19
N ALA A 353 -23.46 14.78 -6.35
CA ALA A 353 -23.62 13.44 -5.80
C ALA A 353 -24.89 13.30 -4.96
N VAL A 354 -25.19 14.27 -4.09
CA VAL A 354 -26.42 14.30 -3.28
C VAL A 354 -27.67 14.43 -4.14
N SER A 355 -27.64 15.29 -5.16
CA SER A 355 -28.75 15.41 -6.12
C SER A 355 -29.00 14.07 -6.82
N TRP A 356 -27.94 13.39 -7.25
CA TRP A 356 -28.02 12.06 -7.85
C TRP A 356 -28.59 11.02 -6.88
N ILE A 357 -28.20 11.03 -5.61
CA ILE A 357 -28.76 10.12 -4.59
C ILE A 357 -30.29 10.32 -4.48
N PHE A 358 -30.75 11.57 -4.41
CA PHE A 358 -32.17 11.87 -4.25
C PHE A 358 -33.03 11.51 -5.47
N THR A 359 -32.48 11.59 -6.69
CA THR A 359 -33.22 11.20 -7.91
C THR A 359 -33.37 9.68 -8.06
N HIS A 360 -32.61 8.89 -7.31
CA HIS A 360 -32.59 7.43 -7.39
C HIS A 360 -33.24 6.77 -6.15
N GLN A 361 -34.26 7.43 -5.58
CA GLN A 361 -35.20 6.82 -4.65
C GLN A 361 -36.34 6.15 -5.44
N LEU A 362 -36.58 4.87 -5.17
CA LEU A 362 -37.65 4.07 -5.76
C LEU A 362 -39.02 4.47 -5.21
N GLU A 363 -40.08 4.08 -5.92
CA GLU A 363 -41.48 4.34 -5.52
C GLU A 363 -41.86 3.73 -4.17
N ASN A 364 -41.21 2.62 -3.77
CA ASN A 364 -41.40 1.99 -2.46
C ASN A 364 -40.68 2.74 -1.31
N GLY A 365 -40.03 3.87 -1.63
CA GLY A 365 -39.30 4.71 -0.69
C GLY A 365 -37.87 4.26 -0.40
N CYS A 366 -37.44 3.11 -0.90
CA CYS A 366 -36.05 2.65 -0.78
C CYS A 366 -35.14 3.34 -1.81
N PHE A 367 -33.85 3.40 -1.54
CA PHE A 367 -32.85 3.78 -2.54
C PHE A 367 -32.50 2.58 -3.43
N ASP A 368 -32.32 2.85 -4.72
CA ASP A 368 -31.90 1.86 -5.70
C ASP A 368 -30.46 1.39 -5.41
N THR A 369 -30.21 0.10 -5.54
CA THR A 369 -28.89 -0.50 -5.30
C THR A 369 -27.85 -0.14 -6.34
N MET A 370 -28.28 0.32 -7.54
CA MET A 370 -27.49 0.82 -8.69
C MET A 370 -26.01 0.44 -8.69
N MET A 371 -25.63 -0.41 -9.66
CA MET A 371 -24.35 -1.11 -9.74
C MET A 371 -24.07 -1.88 -8.44
N HIS A 372 -24.14 -3.21 -8.54
CA HIS A 372 -23.90 -4.09 -7.40
C HIS A 372 -22.56 -3.74 -6.76
N VAL A 373 -22.59 -3.08 -5.61
CA VAL A 373 -21.40 -3.02 -4.78
C VAL A 373 -21.15 -4.41 -4.30
N PHE A 374 -19.88 -4.76 -4.32
CA PHE A 374 -19.31 -6.07 -4.07
C PHE A 374 -19.43 -6.52 -2.60
N GLN A 375 -20.42 -5.99 -1.88
CA GLN A 375 -20.96 -6.53 -0.67
C GLN A 375 -22.48 -6.38 -0.81
N ASP A 376 -23.21 -7.50 -0.75
CA ASP A 376 -24.44 -7.49 0.03
C ASP A 376 -24.05 -6.88 1.37
N MET A 377 -24.39 -5.62 1.62
CA MET A 377 -24.07 -4.88 2.85
C MET A 377 -24.09 -5.84 4.06
N GLY A 378 -22.91 -6.23 4.55
CA GLY A 378 -22.67 -7.30 5.53
C GLY A 378 -23.55 -8.56 5.46
N GLY A 379 -23.59 -9.23 4.31
CA GLY A 379 -24.02 -10.64 4.21
C GLY A 379 -25.53 -10.85 4.06
N THR A 380 -26.27 -9.87 3.56
CA THR A 380 -27.68 -10.07 3.18
C THR A 380 -27.78 -10.98 1.96
N SER A 381 -27.98 -12.29 2.14
CA SER A 381 -28.08 -13.26 1.04
C SER A 381 -29.34 -13.14 0.16
N THR A 382 -29.93 -11.95 0.12
CA THR A 382 -31.12 -11.64 -0.65
C THR A 382 -30.81 -10.41 -1.46
N GLU A 383 -30.92 -10.52 -2.78
CA GLU A 383 -30.82 -9.45 -3.79
C GLU A 383 -31.77 -8.24 -3.52
N ASN A 384 -32.54 -8.27 -2.43
CA ASN A 384 -33.62 -7.38 -2.04
C ASN A 384 -33.38 -6.58 -0.74
N SER A 385 -32.17 -6.48 -0.17
CA SER A 385 -31.97 -5.69 1.07
C SER A 385 -31.85 -4.18 0.82
N THR A 386 -32.69 -3.61 -0.06
CA THR A 386 -32.75 -2.16 -0.30
C THR A 386 -32.96 -1.36 0.99
N SER A 387 -33.53 -1.94 2.04
CA SER A 387 -33.63 -1.33 3.37
C SER A 387 -32.29 -1.16 4.09
N ALA A 388 -31.37 -2.13 4.03
CA ALA A 388 -30.05 -1.98 4.63
C ALA A 388 -29.28 -0.84 3.96
N LEU A 389 -29.29 -0.81 2.62
CA LEU A 389 -28.74 0.29 1.84
C LEU A 389 -29.41 1.62 2.15
N SER A 390 -30.75 1.66 2.20
CA SER A 390 -31.48 2.89 2.51
C SER A 390 -31.19 3.41 3.91
N SER A 391 -31.06 2.51 4.89
CA SER A 391 -30.62 2.84 6.25
C SER A 391 -29.23 3.45 6.24
N TYR A 392 -28.27 2.89 5.49
CA TYR A 392 -26.94 3.47 5.32
C TYR A 392 -26.97 4.85 4.67
N VAL A 393 -27.75 5.03 3.60
CA VAL A 393 -27.90 6.31 2.92
C VAL A 393 -28.41 7.38 3.88
N ILE A 394 -29.49 7.10 4.59
CA ILE A 394 -30.08 8.05 5.54
C ILE A 394 -29.14 8.36 6.70
N VAL A 395 -28.52 7.34 7.31
CA VAL A 395 -27.52 7.53 8.37
C VAL A 395 -26.39 8.44 7.88
N SER A 396 -25.82 8.12 6.73
CA SER A 396 -24.67 8.82 6.16
C SER A 396 -24.97 10.29 5.86
N LEU A 397 -26.13 10.57 5.27
CA LEU A 397 -26.57 11.94 4.98
C LEU A 397 -26.85 12.74 6.26
N LEU A 398 -27.49 12.14 7.26
CA LEU A 398 -27.79 12.81 8.53
C LEU A 398 -26.52 13.06 9.37
N GLU A 399 -25.61 12.10 9.45
CA GLU A 399 -24.35 12.25 10.19
C GLU A 399 -23.42 13.30 9.58
N SER A 400 -23.54 13.53 8.27
CA SER A 400 -22.79 14.55 7.55
C SER A 400 -23.52 15.89 7.47
N GLU A 401 -24.63 16.04 8.21
CA GLU A 401 -25.45 17.27 8.28
C GLU A 401 -26.00 17.73 6.91
N ILE A 402 -26.15 16.80 5.96
CA ILE A 402 -26.81 17.08 4.68
C ILE A 402 -28.31 17.25 4.92
N LYS A 403 -28.87 18.33 4.38
CA LYS A 403 -30.32 18.59 4.46
C LYS A 403 -31.07 17.63 3.54
N ILE A 404 -31.84 16.72 4.13
CA ILE A 404 -32.67 15.76 3.40
C ILE A 404 -34.08 16.35 3.22
N PRO A 405 -34.64 16.39 2.00
CA PRO A 405 -36.03 16.77 1.78
C PRO A 405 -36.98 15.91 2.60
N LYS A 406 -38.01 16.54 3.22
CA LYS A 406 -38.94 15.83 4.09
C LYS A 406 -39.63 14.64 3.41
N ALA A 407 -40.02 14.80 2.13
CA ALA A 407 -40.63 13.72 1.34
C ALA A 407 -39.68 12.51 1.20
N VAL A 408 -38.41 12.74 0.84
CA VAL A 408 -37.40 11.68 0.72
C VAL A 408 -37.19 10.96 2.05
N LEU A 409 -37.10 11.72 3.14
CA LEU A 409 -36.91 11.18 4.49
C LEU A 409 -38.11 10.36 4.96
N ASP A 410 -39.33 10.85 4.74
CA ASP A 410 -40.55 10.14 5.14
C ASP A 410 -40.75 8.87 4.30
N ASN A 411 -40.48 8.90 2.99
CA ASN A 411 -40.46 7.72 2.14
C ASN A 411 -39.43 6.67 2.60
N ALA A 412 -38.21 7.10 2.94
CA ALA A 412 -37.16 6.21 3.42
C ALA A 412 -37.53 5.56 4.76
N LYS A 413 -38.23 6.26 5.66
CA LYS A 413 -38.76 5.66 6.91
C LYS A 413 -39.68 4.47 6.65
N TYR A 414 -40.52 4.54 5.61
CA TYR A 414 -41.37 3.41 5.23
C TYR A 414 -40.55 2.23 4.71
N CYS A 415 -39.52 2.48 3.91
CA CYS A 415 -38.59 1.44 3.45
C CYS A 415 -37.88 0.74 4.63
N VAL A 416 -37.30 1.52 5.55
CA VAL A 416 -36.55 0.99 6.71
C VAL A 416 -37.44 0.10 7.59
N ARG A 417 -38.73 0.44 7.74
CA ARG A 417 -39.71 -0.33 8.51
C ARG A 417 -40.31 -1.52 7.75
N GLY A 418 -40.32 -1.50 6.41
CA GLY A 418 -41.15 -2.35 5.57
C GLY A 418 -40.86 -3.86 5.58
N TYR A 419 -39.87 -4.33 6.33
CA TYR A 419 -39.42 -5.72 6.29
C TYR A 419 -40.02 -6.56 7.42
N SER A 420 -40.74 -7.62 7.03
CA SER A 420 -41.40 -8.54 7.97
C SER A 420 -40.41 -9.43 8.74
N ASN A 421 -39.26 -9.77 8.14
CA ASN A 421 -38.21 -10.56 8.79
C ASN A 421 -36.81 -10.17 8.30
N PRO A 422 -36.28 -9.00 8.67
CA PRO A 422 -34.93 -8.60 8.30
C PRO A 422 -33.90 -9.53 8.94
N ASP A 423 -32.80 -9.79 8.23
CA ASP A 423 -31.62 -10.46 8.79
C ASP A 423 -30.95 -9.59 9.87
N LYS A 424 -30.00 -10.16 10.60
CA LYS A 424 -29.33 -9.49 11.73
C LYS A 424 -28.58 -8.22 11.30
N TYR A 425 -28.02 -8.19 10.08
CA TYR A 425 -27.32 -7.01 9.56
C TYR A 425 -28.31 -5.90 9.26
N THR A 426 -29.34 -6.19 8.45
CA THR A 426 -30.40 -5.22 8.12
C THR A 426 -31.05 -4.68 9.38
N LEU A 427 -31.27 -5.52 10.39
CA LEU A 427 -31.86 -5.12 11.67
C LEU A 427 -30.95 -4.15 12.45
N ALA A 428 -29.64 -4.38 12.47
CA ALA A 428 -28.68 -3.55 13.20
C ALA A 428 -28.55 -2.15 12.58
N ILE A 429 -28.35 -2.06 11.26
CA ILE A 429 -28.20 -0.76 10.59
C ILE A 429 -29.52 0.03 10.57
N SER A 430 -30.66 -0.66 10.42
CA SER A 430 -31.98 -0.03 10.51
C SER A 430 -32.28 0.47 11.92
N CYS A 431 -31.85 -0.23 12.97
CA CYS A 431 -31.93 0.27 14.35
C CYS A 431 -31.24 1.63 14.48
N TYR A 432 -30.00 1.71 13.97
CA TYR A 432 -29.22 2.93 14.02
C TYR A 432 -29.87 4.06 13.20
N ALA A 433 -30.33 3.76 11.99
CA ALA A 433 -31.05 4.71 11.15
C ALA A 433 -32.32 5.25 11.84
N LEU A 434 -33.10 4.39 12.50
CA LEU A 434 -34.31 4.78 13.22
C LEU A 434 -34.03 5.74 14.39
N PHE A 435 -32.93 5.54 15.13
CA PHE A 435 -32.48 6.50 16.14
C PHE A 435 -32.08 7.84 15.52
N LYS A 436 -31.32 7.83 14.41
CA LYS A 436 -30.90 9.05 13.70
C LYS A 436 -32.06 9.86 13.15
N VAL A 437 -33.11 9.22 12.62
CA VAL A 437 -34.34 9.90 12.17
C VAL A 437 -35.29 10.25 13.32
N LYS A 438 -34.89 10.01 14.58
CA LYS A 438 -35.64 10.30 15.81
C LYS A 438 -36.97 9.55 15.95
N TRP A 439 -37.06 8.35 15.37
CA TRP A 439 -38.23 7.48 15.52
C TRP A 439 -38.05 6.52 16.71
N TYR A 440 -37.92 7.09 17.91
CA TYR A 440 -37.46 6.38 19.11
C TYR A 440 -38.32 5.17 19.49
N ASP A 441 -39.64 5.21 19.31
CA ASP A 441 -40.53 4.09 19.66
C ASP A 441 -40.23 2.84 18.82
N GLU A 442 -40.05 2.99 17.51
CA GLU A 442 -39.68 1.89 16.62
C GLU A 442 -38.22 1.47 16.83
N ALA A 443 -37.31 2.44 16.99
CA ALA A 443 -35.91 2.17 17.27
C ALA A 443 -35.72 1.31 18.53
N ASN A 444 -36.44 1.63 19.62
CA ASN A 444 -36.39 0.88 20.87
C ASN A 444 -36.98 -0.53 20.75
N LYS A 445 -38.02 -0.75 19.92
CA LYS A 445 -38.54 -2.10 19.63
C LYS A 445 -37.48 -2.94 18.92
N VAL A 446 -36.83 -2.36 17.91
CA VAL A 446 -35.76 -3.01 17.15
C VAL A 446 -34.55 -3.30 18.05
N LEU A 447 -34.12 -2.35 18.87
CA LEU A 447 -33.01 -2.51 19.80
C LEU A 447 -33.27 -3.63 20.82
N LYS A 448 -34.48 -3.70 21.40
CA LYS A 448 -34.86 -4.81 22.31
C LYS A 448 -34.79 -6.17 21.60
N ARG A 449 -35.25 -6.24 20.34
CA ARG A 449 -35.12 -7.46 19.53
C ARG A 449 -33.65 -7.83 19.31
N LEU A 450 -32.78 -6.87 18.99
CA LEU A 450 -31.33 -7.09 18.84
C LEU A 450 -30.70 -7.62 20.13
N LEU A 451 -30.98 -7.00 21.27
CA LEU A 451 -30.42 -7.42 22.57
C LEU A 451 -30.85 -8.83 22.99
N ASN A 452 -32.05 -9.27 22.57
CA ASN A 452 -32.57 -10.62 22.83
C ASN A 452 -31.89 -11.70 21.98
N ILE A 453 -31.48 -11.39 20.75
CA ILE A 453 -30.81 -12.33 19.83
C ILE A 453 -29.27 -12.22 19.89
N ALA A 454 -28.74 -11.43 20.82
CA ALA A 454 -27.31 -11.21 20.97
C ALA A 454 -26.61 -12.47 21.51
N SER A 455 -25.44 -12.76 20.95
CA SER A 455 -24.53 -13.76 21.50
C SER A 455 -23.86 -13.23 22.76
N ARG A 456 -23.80 -14.05 23.83
CA ARG A 456 -23.28 -13.65 25.14
C ARG A 456 -22.26 -14.65 25.65
N GLN A 457 -21.06 -14.18 25.96
CA GLN A 457 -20.01 -15.01 26.58
C GLN A 457 -19.05 -14.13 27.40
N ASN A 458 -18.72 -14.53 28.62
CA ASN A 458 -17.73 -13.82 29.47
C ASN A 458 -17.97 -12.30 29.59
N ASN A 459 -19.24 -11.88 29.69
CA ASN A 459 -19.70 -10.47 29.69
C ASN A 459 -19.38 -9.68 28.41
N MET A 460 -19.15 -10.37 27.30
CA MET A 460 -19.07 -9.81 25.95
C MET A 460 -20.40 -9.99 25.22
N LEU A 461 -20.73 -9.02 24.36
CA LEU A 461 -21.91 -9.03 23.51
C LEU A 461 -21.51 -8.83 22.06
N TRP A 462 -22.05 -9.66 21.16
CA TRP A 462 -21.85 -9.52 19.71
C TRP A 462 -23.01 -10.16 18.93
N TRP A 463 -23.04 -9.93 17.62
CA TRP A 463 -24.02 -10.50 16.72
C TRP A 463 -23.31 -11.21 15.57
N SER A 464 -23.71 -12.45 15.33
CA SER A 464 -23.21 -13.26 14.21
C SER A 464 -24.29 -13.50 13.17
N VAL A 465 -24.03 -13.18 11.90
CA VAL A 465 -25.07 -13.22 10.83
C VAL A 465 -25.51 -14.66 10.49
N ARG A 466 -24.62 -15.64 10.62
CA ARG A 466 -24.90 -17.08 10.44
C ARG A 466 -24.23 -17.90 11.54
N ASP A 467 -24.90 -18.96 12.00
CA ASP A 467 -24.43 -19.75 13.14
C ASP A 467 -23.27 -20.72 12.79
N ASP A 468 -23.12 -21.12 11.51
CA ASP A 468 -22.13 -22.14 11.08
C ASP A 468 -21.16 -21.68 9.97
N SER A 469 -21.25 -20.44 9.45
CA SER A 469 -20.46 -20.00 8.28
C SER A 469 -20.30 -18.47 8.10
N ALA A 470 -20.38 -17.69 9.18
CA ALA A 470 -20.30 -16.23 9.07
C ALA A 470 -18.87 -15.70 8.93
N SER A 471 -18.69 -14.72 8.03
CA SER A 471 -17.47 -13.93 7.93
C SER A 471 -17.28 -13.10 9.20
N VAL A 472 -16.12 -13.23 9.84
CA VAL A 472 -15.78 -12.45 11.06
C VAL A 472 -15.85 -10.94 10.79
N ALA A 473 -15.54 -10.49 9.57
CA ALA A 473 -15.65 -9.10 9.16
C ALA A 473 -17.10 -8.59 9.26
N THR A 474 -18.05 -9.40 8.79
CA THR A 474 -19.48 -9.06 8.87
C THR A 474 -19.97 -8.97 10.32
N ASP A 475 -19.57 -9.91 11.17
CA ASP A 475 -19.94 -9.90 12.59
C ASP A 475 -19.42 -8.64 13.31
N ILE A 476 -18.21 -8.19 12.95
CA ILE A 476 -17.61 -6.94 13.45
C ILE A 476 -18.45 -5.73 13.00
N GLU A 477 -18.85 -5.70 11.73
CA GLU A 477 -19.65 -4.61 11.16
C GLU A 477 -21.02 -4.50 11.82
N VAL A 478 -21.79 -5.61 11.91
CA VAL A 478 -23.10 -5.65 12.58
C VAL A 478 -22.99 -5.18 14.02
N THR A 479 -22.02 -5.73 14.75
CA THR A 479 -21.80 -5.40 16.16
C THR A 479 -21.43 -3.92 16.34
N SER A 480 -20.71 -3.34 15.38
CA SER A 480 -20.36 -1.91 15.38
C SER A 480 -21.57 -1.01 15.13
N TYR A 481 -22.50 -1.38 14.25
CA TYR A 481 -23.76 -0.65 14.08
C TYR A 481 -24.63 -0.67 15.34
N VAL A 482 -24.69 -1.81 16.04
CA VAL A 482 -25.42 -1.87 17.33
C VAL A 482 -24.75 -0.98 18.38
N LEU A 483 -23.43 -0.94 18.43
CA LEU A 483 -22.69 -0.01 19.30
C LEU A 483 -23.04 1.45 18.98
N LEU A 484 -23.05 1.84 17.70
CA LEU A 484 -23.44 3.18 17.26
C LEU A 484 -24.88 3.52 17.67
N ALA A 485 -25.82 2.58 17.53
CA ALA A 485 -27.21 2.76 17.95
C ALA A 485 -27.35 2.99 19.46
N LEU A 486 -26.63 2.21 20.28
CA LEU A 486 -26.61 2.37 21.74
C LEU A 486 -26.00 3.70 22.18
N LEU A 487 -24.97 4.18 21.47
CA LEU A 487 -24.33 5.46 21.76
C LEU A 487 -25.20 6.66 21.38
N ASP A 488 -26.01 6.55 20.33
CA ASP A 488 -26.93 7.61 19.91
C ASP A 488 -28.07 7.79 20.94
N TYR A 489 -28.56 6.69 21.53
CA TYR A 489 -29.52 6.70 22.63
C TYR A 489 -28.84 6.47 23.99
N ASN A 490 -28.08 7.47 24.44
CA ASN A 490 -27.20 7.36 25.61
C ASN A 490 -27.96 7.25 26.95
N THR A 491 -28.14 6.03 27.45
CA THR A 491 -28.61 5.71 28.81
C THR A 491 -27.55 4.92 29.57
N ASN A 492 -27.59 4.92 30.91
CA ASN A 492 -26.63 4.13 31.72
C ASN A 492 -26.67 2.63 31.39
N GLU A 493 -27.86 2.09 31.11
CA GLU A 493 -28.06 0.70 30.68
C GLU A 493 -27.42 0.46 29.30
N ASN A 494 -27.65 1.37 28.35
CA ASN A 494 -27.07 1.27 27.01
C ASN A 494 -25.55 1.41 27.03
N LEU A 495 -24.98 2.25 27.90
CA LEU A 495 -23.54 2.36 28.10
C LEU A 495 -22.93 1.07 28.68
N ALA A 496 -23.66 0.35 29.55
CA ALA A 496 -23.21 -0.95 30.05
C ALA A 496 -23.18 -2.00 28.92
N HIS A 497 -24.23 -2.05 28.08
CA HIS A 497 -24.24 -2.89 26.88
C HIS A 497 -23.14 -2.51 25.89
N ALA A 498 -22.93 -1.21 25.65
CA ALA A 498 -21.87 -0.69 24.80
C ALA A 498 -20.48 -1.14 25.30
N HIS A 499 -20.26 -1.12 26.62
CA HIS A 499 -19.02 -1.62 27.21
C HIS A 499 -18.78 -3.11 26.91
N SER A 500 -19.80 -3.96 27.05
CA SER A 500 -19.72 -5.39 26.69
C SER A 500 -19.43 -5.62 25.22
N ILE A 501 -19.96 -4.77 24.33
CA ILE A 501 -19.68 -4.81 22.89
C ILE A 501 -18.23 -4.42 22.61
N VAL A 502 -17.76 -3.32 23.20
CA VAL A 502 -16.39 -2.84 23.05
C VAL A 502 -15.38 -3.90 23.50
N ARG A 503 -15.64 -4.59 24.61
CA ARG A 503 -14.81 -5.71 25.06
C ARG A 503 -14.66 -6.77 23.97
N TRP A 504 -15.75 -7.14 23.29
CA TRP A 504 -15.69 -8.09 22.19
C TRP A 504 -14.92 -7.54 20.99
N LEU A 505 -15.22 -6.31 20.53
CA LEU A 505 -14.56 -5.68 19.39
C LEU A 505 -13.04 -5.59 19.59
N THR A 506 -12.58 -5.28 20.81
CA THR A 506 -11.14 -5.24 21.09
C THR A 506 -10.42 -6.57 20.89
N THR A 507 -11.11 -7.71 21.01
CA THR A 507 -10.55 -9.05 20.72
C THR A 507 -10.36 -9.31 19.22
N LYS A 508 -10.93 -8.45 18.36
CA LYS A 508 -10.93 -8.57 16.91
C LYS A 508 -10.00 -7.57 16.20
N ILE A 509 -9.39 -6.65 16.94
CA ILE A 509 -8.40 -5.71 16.40
C ILE A 509 -7.17 -6.50 15.91
N GLY A 510 -6.82 -6.29 14.66
CA GLY A 510 -5.66 -6.88 14.00
C GLY A 510 -4.32 -6.29 14.46
N PRO A 511 -3.20 -6.83 13.97
CA PRO A 511 -1.85 -6.46 14.40
C PRO A 511 -1.49 -5.00 14.05
N HIS A 512 -2.08 -4.47 12.97
CA HIS A 512 -1.87 -3.10 12.48
C HIS A 512 -2.94 -2.11 12.95
N GLY A 513 -3.80 -2.48 13.90
CA GLY A 513 -4.81 -1.58 14.46
C GLY A 513 -6.09 -1.40 13.63
N GLY A 514 -6.18 -2.04 12.45
CA GLY A 514 -7.42 -2.25 11.71
C GLY A 514 -8.12 -3.55 12.08
N PHE A 515 -9.20 -3.91 11.38
CA PHE A 515 -9.93 -5.16 11.55
C PHE A 515 -9.67 -6.11 10.36
N LYS A 516 -10.68 -6.84 9.88
CA LYS A 516 -10.50 -7.89 8.86
C LYS A 516 -10.64 -7.38 7.43
N SER A 517 -11.52 -6.42 7.20
CA SER A 517 -11.80 -5.82 5.90
C SER A 517 -11.75 -4.28 5.97
N THR A 518 -12.22 -3.60 4.94
CA THR A 518 -12.36 -2.14 4.94
C THR A 518 -13.57 -1.66 5.70
N GLN A 519 -14.76 -2.19 5.40
CA GLN A 519 -16.01 -1.70 5.96
C GLN A 519 -16.10 -1.92 7.46
N ASP A 520 -15.76 -3.12 7.93
CA ASP A 520 -15.70 -3.41 9.36
C ASP A 520 -14.71 -2.48 10.08
N THR A 521 -13.53 -2.22 9.49
CA THR A 521 -12.55 -1.28 10.05
C THR A 521 -13.10 0.15 10.13
N VAL A 522 -13.72 0.66 9.06
CA VAL A 522 -14.24 2.03 9.00
C VAL A 522 -15.36 2.23 10.04
N VAL A 523 -16.34 1.31 10.09
CA VAL A 523 -17.47 1.42 11.01
C VAL A 523 -17.04 1.17 12.45
N SER A 524 -16.15 0.20 12.71
CA SER A 524 -15.61 -0.04 14.05
C SER A 524 -14.79 1.13 14.56
N LEU A 525 -13.93 1.75 13.75
CA LEU A 525 -13.15 2.92 14.18
C LEU A 525 -14.05 4.12 14.48
N ASP A 526 -15.09 4.37 13.68
CA ASP A 526 -16.11 5.38 13.99
C ASP A 526 -16.78 5.08 15.34
N ALA A 527 -17.28 3.85 15.54
CA ALA A 527 -17.96 3.43 16.76
C ALA A 527 -17.07 3.50 18.01
N LEU A 528 -15.83 2.99 17.92
CA LEU A 528 -14.86 3.01 19.01
C LEU A 528 -14.39 4.44 19.32
N SER A 529 -14.30 5.33 18.33
CA SER A 529 -13.98 6.73 18.55
C SER A 529 -15.11 7.44 19.32
N LYS A 530 -16.37 7.26 18.91
CA LYS A 530 -17.55 7.82 19.58
C LYS A 530 -17.67 7.28 21.02
N TYR A 531 -17.46 5.98 21.22
CA TYR A 531 -17.41 5.38 22.55
C TYR A 531 -16.30 6.00 23.41
N SER A 532 -15.08 6.09 22.87
CA SER A 532 -13.91 6.62 23.59
C SER A 532 -14.11 8.08 24.00
N ILE A 533 -14.76 8.89 23.16
CA ILE A 533 -15.14 10.28 23.50
C ILE A 533 -16.16 10.27 24.64
N ALA A 534 -17.18 9.41 24.59
CA ALA A 534 -18.21 9.33 25.64
C ALA A 534 -17.65 8.93 27.02
N ILE A 535 -16.56 8.16 27.06
CA ILE A 535 -15.89 7.76 28.32
C ILE A 535 -14.59 8.53 28.61
N ALA A 536 -14.24 9.54 27.81
CA ALA A 536 -12.93 10.20 27.85
C ALA A 536 -12.60 10.85 29.21
N SER A 537 -13.61 11.27 29.97
CA SER A 537 -13.46 11.93 31.28
C SER A 537 -12.96 11.03 32.40
N ARG A 538 -12.91 9.71 32.20
CA ARG A 538 -12.42 8.75 33.21
C ARG A 538 -10.90 8.84 33.35
N LYS A 539 -10.42 8.94 34.59
CA LYS A 539 -8.99 8.99 34.89
C LYS A 539 -8.37 7.60 34.75
N VAL A 540 -7.09 7.58 34.36
CA VAL A 540 -6.28 6.36 34.30
C VAL A 540 -5.15 6.45 35.32
N ASN A 541 -5.08 5.46 36.21
CA ASN A 541 -3.95 5.21 37.09
C ASN A 541 -3.84 3.70 37.35
N LEU A 542 -3.03 3.02 36.56
CA LEU A 542 -2.94 1.56 36.54
C LEU A 542 -1.55 1.08 36.91
N ASN A 543 -1.48 0.08 37.78
CA ASN A 543 -0.31 -0.74 38.03
C ASN A 543 -0.50 -2.10 37.36
N ILE A 544 0.41 -2.44 36.45
CA ILE A 544 0.29 -3.56 35.52
C ILE A 544 1.41 -4.55 35.84
N GLN A 545 1.04 -5.81 36.06
CA GLN A 545 1.96 -6.92 36.26
C GLN A 545 1.90 -7.83 35.04
N VAL A 546 3.02 -8.01 34.36
CA VAL A 546 3.17 -8.91 33.22
C VAL A 546 4.05 -10.07 33.65
N GLY A 547 3.51 -11.29 33.56
CA GLY A 547 4.25 -12.54 33.66
C GLY A 547 4.30 -13.21 32.30
N ALA A 548 5.51 -13.46 31.81
CA ALA A 548 5.81 -14.44 30.78
C ALA A 548 6.89 -15.37 31.35
N GLU A 549 6.95 -16.63 30.93
CA GLU A 549 7.81 -17.66 31.57
C GLU A 549 9.20 -17.16 32.04
N ARG A 550 9.91 -16.42 31.18
CA ARG A 550 11.27 -15.90 31.44
C ARG A 550 11.34 -14.40 31.78
N GLN A 551 10.20 -13.73 31.94
CA GLN A 551 10.12 -12.28 32.17
C GLN A 551 8.97 -11.94 33.11
N ARG A 552 9.29 -11.27 34.23
CA ARG A 552 8.28 -10.63 35.09
C ARG A 552 8.54 -9.13 35.11
N LEU A 553 7.55 -8.36 34.70
CA LEU A 553 7.65 -6.92 34.49
C LEU A 553 6.51 -6.22 35.20
N ASN A 554 6.80 -5.10 35.85
CA ASN A 554 5.80 -4.24 36.47
C ASN A 554 5.85 -2.86 35.82
N TYR A 555 4.69 -2.30 35.48
CA TYR A 555 4.57 -0.99 34.84
C TYR A 555 3.51 -0.15 35.53
N GLN A 556 3.67 1.16 35.45
CA GLN A 556 2.65 2.12 35.86
C GLN A 556 2.26 2.96 34.65
N ILE A 557 0.95 3.13 34.44
CA ILE A 557 0.41 4.03 33.43
C ILE A 557 -0.46 5.05 34.15
N HIS A 558 -0.08 6.32 34.03
CA HIS A 558 -0.85 7.46 34.50
C HIS A 558 -1.64 8.10 33.35
N ASN A 559 -2.54 9.01 33.71
CA ASN A 559 -3.43 9.66 32.75
C ASN A 559 -2.69 10.43 31.64
N GLU A 560 -1.50 10.96 31.92
CA GLU A 560 -0.66 11.65 30.93
C GLU A 560 -0.09 10.71 29.86
N ASP A 561 0.14 9.45 30.24
CA ASP A 561 0.68 8.40 29.36
C ASP A 561 -0.42 7.56 28.70
N ARG A 562 -1.69 7.94 28.86
CA ARG A 562 -2.86 7.15 28.40
C ARG A 562 -2.76 6.70 26.94
N LEU A 563 -2.28 7.58 26.05
CA LEU A 563 -2.14 7.28 24.61
C LEU A 563 -0.83 6.55 24.26
N LYS A 564 0.15 6.50 25.16
CA LYS A 564 1.46 5.89 24.89
C LYS A 564 1.36 4.36 24.98
N THR A 565 1.66 3.66 23.89
CA THR A 565 1.75 2.20 23.94
C THR A 565 3.10 1.77 24.51
N LYS A 566 3.07 0.81 25.43
CA LYS A 566 4.26 0.09 25.87
C LYS A 566 4.41 -1.23 25.10
N LYS A 567 5.43 -1.32 24.24
CA LYS A 567 5.82 -2.54 23.52
C LYS A 567 6.87 -3.34 24.29
N ILE A 568 6.68 -4.66 24.32
CA ILE A 568 7.56 -5.63 24.98
C ILE A 568 7.82 -6.77 23.99
N THR A 569 9.08 -6.97 23.61
CA THR A 569 9.47 -8.14 22.81
C THR A 569 9.68 -9.31 23.76
N LEU A 570 8.97 -10.42 23.53
CA LEU A 570 9.03 -11.60 24.40
C LEU A 570 10.30 -12.40 24.10
N LYS A 571 11.02 -12.81 25.15
CA LYS A 571 12.28 -13.58 25.02
C LYS A 571 12.06 -15.01 24.53
N ALA A 572 10.96 -15.64 24.93
CA ALA A 572 10.52 -16.94 24.45
C ALA A 572 9.25 -16.73 23.63
N VAL A 573 9.20 -17.28 22.43
CA VAL A 573 8.04 -17.10 21.54
C VAL A 573 6.89 -18.01 21.95
N ASP A 574 7.20 -19.29 22.21
CA ASP A 574 6.29 -20.20 22.92
C ASP A 574 6.32 -19.89 24.41
N ASN A 575 5.18 -19.47 24.95
CA ASN A 575 5.03 -19.13 26.36
C ASN A 575 3.56 -19.01 26.77
N GLU A 576 3.34 -18.96 28.09
CA GLU A 576 2.10 -18.47 28.68
C GLU A 576 2.27 -17.01 29.12
N ILE A 577 1.37 -16.14 28.66
CA ILE A 577 1.30 -14.75 29.10
C ILE A 577 0.24 -14.62 30.17
N ASN A 578 0.55 -13.93 31.26
CA ASN A 578 -0.37 -13.50 32.29
C ASN A 578 -0.24 -11.99 32.50
N VAL A 579 -1.32 -11.23 32.31
CA VAL A 579 -1.35 -9.79 32.61
C VAL A 579 -2.39 -9.52 33.67
N ARG A 580 -2.02 -8.75 34.70
CA ARG A 580 -2.90 -8.33 35.80
C ARG A 580 -2.84 -6.82 35.99
N ILE A 581 -3.97 -6.20 36.24
CA ILE A 581 -4.08 -4.76 36.49
C ILE A 581 -4.61 -4.47 37.90
N ARG A 582 -4.17 -3.37 38.49
CA ARG A 582 -4.68 -2.77 39.73
C ARG A 582 -4.78 -1.26 39.56
N GLY A 583 -5.72 -0.61 40.24
CA GLY A 583 -5.92 0.84 40.16
C GLY A 583 -7.17 1.22 39.39
N GLU A 584 -7.26 2.44 38.87
CA GLU A 584 -8.45 2.96 38.17
C GLU A 584 -8.20 3.06 36.66
N GLY A 585 -9.14 2.59 35.86
CA GLY A 585 -9.09 2.69 34.39
C GLY A 585 -9.14 1.34 33.68
N CYS A 586 -8.85 1.37 32.39
CA CYS A 586 -8.82 0.20 31.51
C CYS A 586 -7.47 0.08 30.80
N LEU A 587 -7.09 -1.16 30.47
CA LEU A 587 -5.89 -1.52 29.74
C LEU A 587 -6.28 -2.44 28.58
N LEU A 588 -5.97 -2.01 27.36
CA LEU A 588 -5.95 -2.86 26.19
C LEU A 588 -4.61 -3.60 26.15
N VAL A 589 -4.70 -4.93 26.17
CA VAL A 589 -3.57 -5.85 26.08
C VAL A 589 -3.65 -6.54 24.73
N GLN A 590 -2.58 -6.49 23.94
CA GLN A 590 -2.51 -7.18 22.65
C GLN A 590 -1.19 -7.93 22.51
N THR A 591 -1.27 -9.18 22.10
CA THR A 591 -0.12 -10.00 21.72
C THR A 591 -0.19 -10.30 20.24
N VAL A 592 0.87 -9.94 19.52
CA VAL A 592 1.04 -10.24 18.09
C VAL A 592 2.16 -11.26 17.94
N LEU A 593 1.85 -12.39 17.32
CA LEU A 593 2.80 -13.41 16.91
C LEU A 593 2.94 -13.35 15.38
N SER A 594 4.15 -13.11 14.90
CA SER A 594 4.52 -13.04 13.48
C SER A 594 5.55 -14.13 13.16
N TYR A 595 5.38 -14.85 12.06
CA TYR A 595 6.31 -15.89 11.58
C TYR A 595 6.09 -16.16 10.09
N TYR A 596 6.99 -16.92 9.47
CA TYR A 596 6.83 -17.37 8.09
C TYR A 596 6.63 -18.89 8.05
N LEU A 597 5.70 -19.36 7.23
CA LEU A 597 5.46 -20.79 6.99
C LEU A 597 6.21 -21.26 5.76
N LYS A 598 6.80 -22.47 5.81
CA LYS A 598 7.45 -23.08 4.65
C LYS A 598 6.45 -23.48 3.56
N ASN A 599 5.32 -24.02 3.99
CA ASN A 599 4.25 -24.46 3.10
C ASN A 599 3.02 -23.59 3.31
N VAL A 600 2.41 -23.22 2.19
CA VAL A 600 1.19 -22.43 2.16
C VAL A 600 -0.01 -23.30 2.53
N PRO A 601 -0.96 -22.83 3.37
CA PRO A 601 -2.22 -23.51 3.60
C PRO A 601 -3.02 -23.59 2.29
N ARG A 602 -3.40 -24.80 1.87
CA ARG A 602 -4.27 -24.97 0.70
C ARG A 602 -5.70 -24.61 1.05
N SER A 603 -6.34 -23.84 0.18
CA SER A 603 -7.77 -23.53 0.24
C SER A 603 -8.39 -23.79 -1.12
N GLU A 604 -9.60 -24.35 -1.11
CA GLU A 604 -10.33 -24.72 -2.31
C GLU A 604 -11.30 -23.63 -2.78
N SER A 605 -11.29 -22.45 -2.14
CA SER A 605 -12.22 -21.35 -2.46
C SER A 605 -11.94 -20.71 -3.82
N PHE A 606 -10.71 -20.79 -4.30
CA PHE A 606 -10.29 -20.38 -5.64
C PHE A 606 -9.35 -21.42 -6.25
N LYS A 607 -9.34 -21.51 -7.58
CA LYS A 607 -8.30 -22.23 -8.32
C LYS A 607 -7.36 -21.22 -8.96
N VAL A 608 -6.08 -21.43 -8.75
CA VAL A 608 -5.01 -20.69 -9.41
C VAL A 608 -4.07 -21.69 -10.04
N ALA A 609 -3.80 -21.54 -11.33
CA ALA A 609 -2.70 -22.19 -12.01
C ALA A 609 -1.83 -21.08 -12.61
N LEU A 610 -0.51 -21.20 -12.49
CA LEU A 610 0.40 -20.18 -12.97
C LEU A 610 1.50 -20.82 -13.79
N GLU A 611 1.64 -20.36 -15.03
CA GLU A 611 2.70 -20.76 -15.92
C GLU A 611 3.67 -19.59 -16.11
N VAL A 612 4.97 -19.86 -15.98
CA VAL A 612 6.02 -18.89 -16.29
C VAL A 612 6.88 -19.45 -17.40
N SER A 613 6.98 -18.70 -18.49
CA SER A 613 7.70 -19.12 -19.69
C SER A 613 8.70 -18.05 -20.12
N PRO A 614 9.93 -18.43 -20.49
CA PRO A 614 10.89 -17.49 -21.06
C PRO A 614 10.42 -17.04 -22.44
N VAL A 615 10.59 -15.76 -22.77
CA VAL A 615 10.24 -15.23 -24.11
C VAL A 615 11.34 -15.56 -25.12
N SER A 616 12.60 -15.56 -24.67
CA SER A 616 13.77 -15.87 -25.50
C SER A 616 14.29 -17.28 -25.22
N THR A 617 14.73 -17.98 -26.25
CA THR A 617 15.44 -19.26 -26.13
C THR A 617 16.93 -19.08 -25.84
N VAL A 618 17.48 -17.91 -26.16
CA VAL A 618 18.91 -17.55 -25.99
C VAL A 618 19.12 -16.91 -24.61
N ALA A 619 18.36 -15.87 -24.30
CA ALA A 619 18.43 -15.14 -23.04
C ALA A 619 17.19 -15.46 -22.19
N LYS A 620 17.09 -16.72 -21.76
CA LYS A 620 15.88 -17.28 -21.12
C LYS A 620 15.39 -16.50 -19.91
N CYS A 621 16.27 -15.80 -19.20
CA CYS A 621 15.92 -15.05 -17.98
C CYS A 621 15.78 -13.55 -18.20
N SER A 622 16.15 -13.01 -19.36
CA SER A 622 16.08 -11.54 -19.54
C SER A 622 14.64 -11.05 -19.64
N ILE A 623 13.78 -11.84 -20.29
CA ILE A 623 12.36 -11.54 -20.45
C ILE A 623 11.57 -12.84 -20.26
N ALA A 624 10.59 -12.81 -19.37
CA ALA A 624 9.66 -13.91 -19.14
C ALA A 624 8.21 -13.43 -19.21
N THR A 625 7.30 -14.36 -19.49
CA THR A 625 5.86 -14.13 -19.44
C THR A 625 5.29 -14.88 -18.26
N ILE A 626 4.52 -14.19 -17.42
CA ILE A 626 3.72 -14.78 -16.36
C ILE A 626 2.29 -14.91 -16.86
N SER A 627 1.75 -16.13 -16.82
CA SER A 627 0.42 -16.49 -17.32
C SER A 627 -0.43 -17.12 -16.22
N PRO A 628 -1.11 -16.32 -15.37
CA PRO A 628 -2.06 -16.83 -14.40
C PRO A 628 -3.37 -17.27 -15.07
N CYS A 629 -3.94 -18.36 -14.58
CA CYS A 629 -5.29 -18.84 -14.83
C CYS A 629 -6.04 -18.94 -13.52
N VAL A 630 -7.16 -18.23 -13.40
CA VAL A 630 -7.91 -18.10 -12.15
C VAL A 630 -9.40 -18.42 -12.33
N SER A 631 -10.01 -19.01 -11.31
CA SER A 631 -11.48 -19.21 -11.24
C SER A 631 -11.93 -19.30 -9.78
N TYR A 632 -13.18 -18.95 -9.51
CA TYR A 632 -13.81 -19.15 -8.21
C TYR A 632 -14.36 -20.57 -8.07
N SER A 633 -14.07 -21.21 -6.93
CA SER A 633 -14.52 -22.57 -6.61
C SER A 633 -15.15 -22.68 -5.22
N GLY A 634 -15.43 -21.55 -4.58
CA GLY A 634 -16.09 -21.49 -3.29
C GLY A 634 -17.58 -21.85 -3.34
N PRO A 635 -18.27 -21.77 -2.19
CA PRO A 635 -19.65 -22.23 -2.04
C PRO A 635 -20.68 -21.35 -2.77
N ASP A 636 -20.37 -20.08 -3.00
CA ASP A 636 -21.27 -19.13 -3.65
C ASP A 636 -21.30 -19.36 -5.19
N ALA A 637 -22.24 -18.73 -5.90
CA ALA A 637 -22.32 -18.86 -7.36
C ALA A 637 -21.13 -18.17 -8.08
N HIS A 638 -20.63 -17.08 -7.49
CA HIS A 638 -19.50 -16.28 -7.92
C HIS A 638 -18.87 -15.63 -6.68
N SER A 639 -17.62 -15.19 -6.79
CA SER A 639 -16.98 -14.34 -5.79
C SER A 639 -17.58 -12.93 -5.82
N ASN A 640 -17.31 -12.13 -4.78
CA ASN A 640 -17.41 -10.68 -4.87
C ASN A 640 -16.21 -10.13 -5.68
N MET A 641 -15.77 -8.91 -5.40
CA MET A 641 -14.52 -8.39 -5.95
C MET A 641 -13.37 -9.33 -5.60
N ALA A 642 -12.73 -9.87 -6.61
CA ALA A 642 -11.57 -10.73 -6.44
C ALA A 642 -10.30 -9.92 -6.73
N VAL A 643 -9.27 -10.15 -5.93
CA VAL A 643 -7.97 -9.50 -6.06
C VAL A 643 -6.92 -10.57 -6.27
N LEU A 644 -6.12 -10.43 -7.32
CA LEU A 644 -4.96 -11.28 -7.59
C LEU A 644 -3.68 -10.47 -7.34
N ASP A 645 -2.97 -10.79 -6.27
CA ASP A 645 -1.66 -10.23 -5.91
C ASP A 645 -0.56 -11.18 -6.40
N VAL A 646 0.22 -10.72 -7.39
CA VAL A 646 1.35 -11.46 -7.97
C VAL A 646 2.65 -10.84 -7.49
N THR A 647 3.38 -11.53 -6.61
CA THR A 647 4.73 -11.14 -6.23
C THR A 647 5.72 -11.56 -7.31
N LEU A 648 6.50 -10.61 -7.82
CA LEU A 648 7.51 -10.84 -8.84
C LEU A 648 8.75 -11.51 -8.24
N PRO A 649 9.50 -12.31 -9.02
CA PRO A 649 10.78 -12.85 -8.59
C PRO A 649 11.82 -11.74 -8.36
N SER A 650 12.73 -11.95 -7.39
CA SER A 650 13.78 -10.98 -7.06
C SER A 650 14.57 -10.57 -8.32
N GLY A 651 14.70 -9.25 -8.53
CA GLY A 651 15.39 -8.68 -9.69
C GLY A 651 14.54 -8.49 -10.95
N TYR A 652 13.25 -8.81 -10.92
CA TYR A 652 12.33 -8.55 -12.03
C TYR A 652 11.42 -7.34 -11.79
N THR A 653 11.06 -6.67 -12.87
CA THR A 653 10.00 -5.65 -12.95
C THR A 653 8.98 -6.02 -14.01
N ALA A 654 7.74 -5.51 -13.88
CA ALA A 654 6.69 -5.79 -14.84
C ALA A 654 6.84 -4.94 -16.12
N ASP A 655 6.55 -5.53 -17.27
CA ASP A 655 6.42 -4.77 -18.51
C ASP A 655 5.09 -4.02 -18.52
N ARG A 656 5.16 -2.70 -18.27
CA ARG A 656 3.99 -1.82 -18.23
C ARG A 656 3.15 -1.86 -19.49
N ALA A 657 3.77 -1.99 -20.67
CA ALA A 657 3.03 -2.02 -21.93
C ALA A 657 2.09 -3.23 -22.00
N SER A 658 2.57 -4.42 -21.57
CA SER A 658 1.74 -5.61 -21.46
C SER A 658 0.60 -5.47 -20.45
N LEU A 659 0.81 -4.77 -19.32
CA LEU A 659 -0.23 -4.53 -18.32
C LEU A 659 -1.35 -3.63 -18.83
N TYR A 660 -1.02 -2.51 -19.48
CA TYR A 660 -2.04 -1.60 -20.05
C TYR A 660 -2.90 -2.31 -21.11
N LYS A 661 -2.28 -3.16 -21.93
CA LYS A 661 -3.01 -3.97 -22.92
C LYS A 661 -4.11 -4.85 -22.28
N LEU A 662 -3.89 -5.38 -21.08
CA LEU A 662 -4.88 -6.20 -20.39
C LEU A 662 -6.14 -5.43 -19.98
N THR A 663 -6.01 -4.12 -19.72
CA THR A 663 -7.14 -3.25 -19.38
C THR A 663 -7.89 -2.74 -20.61
N GLU A 664 -7.23 -2.60 -21.76
CA GLU A 664 -7.89 -2.24 -23.02
C GLU A 664 -8.78 -3.37 -23.56
N VAL A 665 -8.41 -4.62 -23.31
CA VAL A 665 -9.16 -5.82 -23.71
C VAL A 665 -10.02 -6.37 -22.56
N GLU A 666 -10.66 -5.47 -21.80
CA GLU A 666 -11.48 -5.80 -20.62
C GLU A 666 -12.55 -6.87 -20.90
N LYS A 667 -13.12 -6.87 -22.11
CA LYS A 667 -14.16 -7.85 -22.50
C LYS A 667 -13.67 -9.30 -22.41
N GLU A 668 -12.38 -9.54 -22.64
CA GLU A 668 -11.76 -10.86 -22.63
C GLU A 668 -11.07 -11.15 -21.29
N SER A 669 -10.31 -10.19 -20.75
CA SER A 669 -9.55 -10.37 -19.50
C SER A 669 -10.40 -10.28 -18.23
N LYS A 670 -11.52 -9.54 -18.27
CA LYS A 670 -12.35 -9.13 -17.11
C LYS A 670 -11.59 -8.34 -16.04
N ILE A 671 -10.36 -7.90 -16.33
CA ILE A 671 -9.53 -7.09 -15.43
C ILE A 671 -10.01 -5.64 -15.52
N LYS A 672 -10.47 -5.10 -14.40
CA LYS A 672 -10.95 -3.72 -14.31
C LYS A 672 -9.83 -2.71 -14.09
N MET A 673 -8.80 -3.11 -13.36
CA MET A 673 -7.71 -2.25 -12.94
C MET A 673 -6.50 -3.11 -12.55
N PHE A 674 -5.31 -2.54 -12.64
CA PHE A 674 -4.10 -3.09 -12.01
C PHE A 674 -3.35 -2.01 -11.23
N GLU A 675 -2.53 -2.44 -10.27
CA GLU A 675 -1.60 -1.58 -9.55
C GLU A 675 -0.21 -2.25 -9.47
N GLU A 676 0.83 -1.45 -9.64
CA GLU A 676 2.21 -1.86 -9.37
C GLU A 676 2.59 -1.36 -7.97
N ILE A 677 2.87 -2.28 -7.05
CA ILE A 677 3.24 -1.98 -5.67
C ILE A 677 4.59 -2.63 -5.37
N LYS A 678 5.66 -1.85 -5.55
CA LYS A 678 7.06 -2.31 -5.36
C LYS A 678 7.38 -3.47 -6.32
N ASP A 679 7.57 -4.67 -5.76
CA ASP A 679 7.87 -5.94 -6.42
C ASP A 679 6.60 -6.77 -6.69
N ARG A 680 5.42 -6.14 -6.68
CA ARG A 680 4.13 -6.83 -6.87
C ARG A 680 3.27 -6.17 -7.92
N VAL A 681 2.48 -6.98 -8.62
CA VAL A 681 1.42 -6.52 -9.52
C VAL A 681 0.09 -7.05 -9.00
N VAL A 682 -0.85 -6.14 -8.73
CA VAL A 682 -2.16 -6.46 -8.18
C VAL A 682 -3.22 -6.24 -9.25
N PHE A 683 -4.02 -7.26 -9.55
CA PHE A 683 -5.11 -7.19 -10.52
C PHE A 683 -6.47 -7.25 -9.83
N TYR A 684 -7.42 -6.47 -10.34
CA TYR A 684 -8.76 -6.33 -9.78
C TYR A 684 -9.83 -6.85 -10.74
N PHE A 685 -10.69 -7.72 -10.22
CA PHE A 685 -11.85 -8.25 -10.93
C PHE A 685 -13.13 -7.80 -10.23
N THR A 686 -14.13 -7.38 -11.01
CA THR A 686 -15.51 -7.22 -10.53
C THR A 686 -15.97 -8.49 -9.81
N LYS A 687 -15.85 -9.65 -10.47
CA LYS A 687 -16.14 -10.95 -9.88
C LYS A 687 -15.46 -12.05 -10.67
N LEU A 688 -15.28 -13.19 -10.03
CA LEU A 688 -14.88 -14.44 -10.67
C LEU A 688 -15.97 -15.48 -10.45
N ASP A 689 -16.29 -16.21 -11.51
CA ASP A 689 -17.18 -17.36 -11.48
C ASP A 689 -16.37 -18.64 -11.66
N LYS A 690 -17.06 -19.75 -11.93
CA LYS A 690 -16.43 -21.04 -12.16
C LYS A 690 -15.70 -21.12 -13.52
N GLU A 691 -15.86 -20.13 -14.39
CA GLU A 691 -15.16 -20.09 -15.68
C GLU A 691 -13.70 -19.71 -15.48
N VAL A 692 -12.80 -20.49 -16.08
CA VAL A 692 -11.35 -20.25 -15.98
C VAL A 692 -10.99 -19.04 -16.83
N ARG A 693 -10.33 -18.06 -16.22
CA ARG A 693 -9.81 -16.86 -16.88
C ARG A 693 -8.30 -16.89 -16.87
N CYS A 694 -7.70 -16.90 -18.06
CA CYS A 694 -6.27 -16.84 -18.24
C CYS A 694 -5.87 -15.55 -18.92
N PHE A 695 -4.78 -14.95 -18.48
CA PHE A 695 -4.17 -13.79 -19.11
C PHE A 695 -2.67 -13.84 -18.90
N SER A 696 -1.94 -12.99 -19.61
CA SER A 696 -0.47 -13.00 -19.58
C SER A 696 0.09 -11.59 -19.57
N PHE A 697 1.17 -11.39 -18.83
CA PHE A 697 1.94 -10.15 -18.85
C PHE A 697 3.44 -10.44 -18.82
N GLY A 698 4.23 -9.53 -19.37
CA GLY A 698 5.68 -9.62 -19.44
C GLY A 698 6.35 -9.16 -18.16
N ILE A 699 7.50 -9.75 -17.85
CA ILE A 699 8.42 -9.31 -16.80
C ILE A 699 9.84 -9.25 -17.36
N ASN A 700 10.61 -8.26 -16.93
CA ASN A 700 11.98 -7.99 -17.37
C ASN A 700 12.95 -8.13 -16.20
N GLU A 701 14.09 -8.78 -16.42
CA GLU A 701 15.14 -8.91 -15.42
C GLU A 701 16.04 -7.67 -15.40
N ASP A 702 15.83 -6.80 -14.42
CA ASP A 702 16.65 -5.61 -14.20
C ASP A 702 17.95 -5.94 -13.46
N THR A 703 17.91 -6.94 -12.58
CA THR A 703 19.09 -7.39 -11.83
C THR A 703 19.14 -8.91 -11.77
N TYR A 704 20.30 -9.46 -12.11
CA TYR A 704 20.53 -10.90 -12.09
C TYR A 704 20.63 -11.42 -10.66
N VAL A 705 19.79 -12.39 -10.33
CA VAL A 705 19.75 -13.08 -9.04
C VAL A 705 19.75 -14.59 -9.28
N GLU A 706 20.70 -15.28 -8.66
CA GLU A 706 20.84 -16.73 -8.71
C GLU A 706 20.13 -17.41 -7.55
N LYS A 707 19.75 -18.68 -7.77
CA LYS A 707 19.06 -19.52 -6.79
C LYS A 707 17.81 -18.83 -6.21
N ARG A 708 17.03 -18.18 -7.08
CA ARG A 708 15.80 -17.48 -6.71
C ARG A 708 14.87 -18.40 -5.93
N ALA A 709 14.42 -17.92 -4.78
CA ALA A 709 13.40 -18.60 -4.00
C ALA A 709 12.03 -18.47 -4.70
N GLU A 710 11.11 -19.34 -4.32
CA GLU A 710 9.76 -19.36 -4.90
C GLU A 710 9.06 -18.03 -4.65
N SER A 711 8.42 -17.51 -5.69
CA SER A 711 7.55 -16.34 -5.61
C SER A 711 6.12 -16.77 -5.39
N MET A 712 5.27 -15.84 -4.98
CA MET A 712 3.92 -16.15 -4.54
C MET A 712 2.90 -15.47 -5.43
N VAL A 713 1.81 -16.18 -5.71
CA VAL A 713 0.57 -15.60 -6.20
C VAL A 713 -0.52 -15.85 -5.18
N LYS A 714 -1.26 -14.79 -4.84
CA LYS A 714 -2.36 -14.85 -3.88
C LYS A 714 -3.62 -14.32 -4.55
N ILE A 715 -4.67 -15.13 -4.58
CA ILE A 715 -6.00 -14.69 -4.96
C ILE A 715 -6.93 -14.72 -3.75
N PHE A 716 -7.79 -13.73 -3.60
CA PHE A 716 -8.75 -13.71 -2.52
C PHE A 716 -10.00 -12.90 -2.87
N ASP A 717 -11.10 -13.23 -2.22
CA ASP A 717 -12.28 -12.38 -2.17
C ASP A 717 -12.00 -11.22 -1.21
N TYR A 718 -12.16 -10.00 -1.70
CA TYR A 718 -11.81 -8.81 -0.95
C TYR A 718 -12.64 -8.61 0.34
N TYR A 719 -13.91 -9.02 0.32
CA TYR A 719 -14.86 -8.82 1.43
C TYR A 719 -14.98 -10.05 2.33
N LYS A 720 -14.58 -11.22 1.82
CA LYS A 720 -14.43 -12.46 2.57
C LYS A 720 -13.00 -12.99 2.45
N PRO A 721 -11.99 -12.35 3.10
CA PRO A 721 -10.59 -12.74 2.95
C PRO A 721 -10.29 -14.19 3.37
N GLU A 722 -11.18 -14.84 4.12
CA GLU A 722 -11.14 -16.28 4.39
C GLU A 722 -11.24 -17.14 3.13
N TYR A 723 -11.84 -16.62 2.05
CA TYR A 723 -11.83 -17.22 0.73
C TYR A 723 -10.61 -16.71 -0.02
N GLU A 724 -9.50 -17.39 0.19
CA GLU A 724 -8.25 -17.14 -0.52
C GLU A 724 -7.71 -18.44 -1.11
N ASN A 725 -6.81 -18.34 -2.07
CA ASN A 725 -5.89 -19.41 -2.41
C ASN A 725 -4.53 -18.79 -2.75
N ILE A 726 -3.47 -19.49 -2.40
CA ILE A 726 -2.10 -19.02 -2.55
C ILE A 726 -1.30 -20.16 -3.15
N GLU A 727 -0.54 -19.86 -4.19
CA GLU A 727 0.36 -20.80 -4.86
C GLU A 727 1.77 -20.22 -4.92
N LEU A 728 2.76 -21.10 -4.75
CA LEU A 728 4.17 -20.77 -4.93
C LEU A 728 4.60 -21.17 -6.33
N TYR A 729 5.45 -20.35 -6.96
CA TYR A 729 5.92 -20.58 -8.31
C TYR A 729 7.39 -20.19 -8.49
N THR A 730 8.03 -20.80 -9.48
CA THR A 730 9.43 -20.57 -9.83
C THR A 730 9.58 -20.32 -11.32
N LEU A 731 10.63 -19.58 -11.68
CA LEU A 731 11.09 -19.46 -13.05
C LEU A 731 11.78 -20.77 -13.46
N LYS A 732 11.09 -21.59 -14.27
CA LYS A 732 11.67 -22.82 -14.83
C LYS A 732 12.72 -22.46 -15.89
N ASN A 733 13.83 -23.20 -15.94
CA ASN A 733 14.89 -23.10 -16.95
C ASN A 733 15.77 -21.83 -16.91
N CYS A 734 15.87 -21.17 -15.75
CA CYS A 734 16.80 -20.07 -15.52
C CYS A 734 18.13 -20.53 -14.93
N SER A 735 18.96 -21.15 -15.77
CA SER A 735 20.39 -21.39 -15.49
C SER A 735 21.17 -20.93 -16.70
N VAL A 736 21.83 -19.76 -16.60
CA VAL A 736 22.76 -19.30 -17.64
C VAL A 736 24.08 -20.02 -17.40
N GLY A 737 24.59 -20.68 -18.45
CA GLY A 737 25.96 -21.19 -18.44
C GLY A 737 26.91 -20.02 -18.28
N VAL A 738 27.70 -20.03 -17.22
CA VAL A 738 28.88 -19.17 -17.13
C VAL A 738 29.79 -19.64 -18.26
N ASP A 739 30.06 -18.78 -19.25
CA ASP A 739 31.07 -19.05 -20.26
C ASP A 739 32.43 -19.18 -19.55
N GLU A 740 32.81 -20.41 -19.22
CA GLU A 740 34.18 -20.80 -18.89
C GLU A 740 34.99 -20.80 -20.19
N GLU A 741 35.58 -19.66 -20.57
CA GLU A 741 36.80 -19.71 -21.39
C GLU A 741 37.99 -20.07 -20.49
N ILE A 742 38.10 -21.38 -20.20
CA ILE A 742 39.35 -22.01 -19.80
C ILE A 742 40.09 -22.32 -21.10
N SER A 743 41.15 -21.56 -21.41
CA SER A 743 42.11 -21.93 -22.46
C SER A 743 43.42 -22.45 -21.84
N THR A 744 43.47 -23.77 -21.61
CA THR A 744 44.67 -24.61 -21.74
C THR A 744 44.57 -25.25 -23.13
N THR A 745 45.53 -25.29 -24.06
CA THR A 745 46.99 -25.51 -23.99
C THR A 745 47.60 -25.33 -25.40
N ASP A 746 48.91 -25.13 -25.42
CA ASP A 746 49.92 -25.60 -26.39
C ASP A 746 50.23 -24.90 -27.73
N GLU A 747 51.55 -24.84 -27.91
CA GLU A 747 52.40 -24.44 -29.04
C GLU A 747 51.92 -24.92 -30.42
N SER A 748 51.69 -23.98 -31.33
CA SER A 748 52.27 -24.02 -32.69
C SER A 748 51.99 -22.70 -33.39
N GLY A 749 53.04 -22.11 -33.97
CA GLY A 749 52.95 -20.84 -34.67
C GLY A 749 52.17 -20.95 -35.98
N THR A 750 51.30 -19.98 -36.24
CA THR A 750 51.12 -19.33 -37.55
C THR A 750 50.18 -18.12 -37.38
N GLU A 751 50.61 -16.98 -37.91
CA GLU A 751 49.87 -15.72 -37.90
C GLU A 751 48.56 -15.83 -38.69
N SER A 752 47.45 -15.42 -38.08
CA SER A 752 46.31 -14.85 -38.81
C SER A 752 45.52 -13.89 -37.92
N LEU A 753 45.27 -12.69 -38.45
CA LEU A 753 44.58 -11.56 -37.82
C LEU A 753 43.10 -11.88 -37.52
N PRO A 754 42.51 -11.43 -36.40
CA PRO A 754 41.07 -11.55 -36.17
C PRO A 754 40.29 -10.38 -36.82
N PRO A 755 39.02 -10.62 -37.23
CA PRO A 755 38.15 -9.59 -37.81
C PRO A 755 37.59 -8.65 -36.75
N SER A 756 37.42 -7.38 -37.15
CA SER A 756 36.86 -6.28 -36.37
C SER A 756 35.47 -6.56 -35.80
N THR A 757 35.30 -6.39 -34.49
CA THR A 757 34.01 -6.40 -33.78
C THR A 757 33.29 -5.06 -33.94
N LEU A 758 32.10 -5.11 -34.55
CA LEU A 758 31.15 -4.00 -34.67
C LEU A 758 30.51 -3.70 -33.30
N SER A 759 30.51 -2.42 -32.92
CA SER A 759 29.89 -1.89 -31.71
C SER A 759 28.37 -1.74 -31.85
N TYR A 760 27.67 -2.01 -30.74
CA TYR A 760 26.22 -2.06 -30.55
C TYR A 760 25.46 -0.70 -30.66
N TRP A 761 25.94 0.26 -31.47
CA TRP A 761 25.31 1.58 -31.62
C TRP A 761 24.83 1.94 -33.04
N ASP A 762 24.92 1.04 -34.01
CA ASP A 762 24.46 1.29 -35.40
C ASP A 762 23.06 0.73 -35.72
N TYR A 763 22.20 0.48 -34.72
CA TYR A 763 20.84 -0.02 -34.93
C TYR A 763 19.75 0.93 -34.40
N VAL A 764 19.95 2.24 -34.55
CA VAL A 764 18.85 3.24 -34.50
C VAL A 764 19.13 4.36 -35.49
N ASP A 765 19.07 4.05 -36.78
CA ASP A 765 18.70 4.96 -37.88
C ASP A 765 19.04 4.28 -39.20
N THR A 766 18.04 3.70 -39.88
CA THR A 766 17.96 3.47 -41.34
C THR A 766 16.88 2.44 -41.69
N THR A 767 15.62 2.80 -41.46
CA THR A 767 14.53 2.43 -42.37
C THR A 767 13.65 3.69 -42.42
N VAL A 768 13.73 4.50 -43.46
CA VAL A 768 12.91 4.42 -44.65
C VAL A 768 13.55 5.39 -45.67
N TYR A 769 14.08 4.91 -46.79
CA TYR A 769 14.12 5.67 -48.05
C TYR A 769 14.48 4.74 -49.23
N ASN A 770 13.64 4.82 -50.27
CA ASN A 770 13.77 4.30 -51.65
C ASN A 770 13.48 2.79 -51.85
N ASN A 771 12.59 2.33 -52.73
CA ASN A 771 12.06 2.87 -53.99
C ASN A 771 10.67 2.30 -54.31
N SER A 772 9.75 3.12 -54.82
CA SER A 772 9.15 2.91 -56.15
C SER A 772 8.18 4.05 -56.50
N THR A 773 8.43 4.59 -57.68
CA THR A 773 7.71 5.65 -58.38
C THR A 773 6.40 5.13 -58.98
N MET A 774 5.28 5.81 -58.74
CA MET A 774 4.25 6.03 -59.76
C MET A 774 3.34 7.22 -59.36
N SER A 775 3.06 8.06 -60.35
CA SER A 775 2.38 9.34 -60.29
C SER A 775 0.92 9.27 -59.81
N SER A 776 0.45 10.27 -59.07
CA SER A 776 -0.50 11.29 -59.57
C SER A 776 -1.19 12.08 -58.44
N SER A 777 -1.44 13.36 -58.76
CA SER A 777 -2.44 14.29 -58.19
C SER A 777 -2.45 14.60 -56.69
N VAL A 778 -2.00 15.83 -56.44
CA VAL A 778 -2.31 16.73 -55.32
C VAL A 778 -3.81 16.78 -55.03
N GLU A 779 -4.20 16.56 -53.77
CA GLU A 779 -5.36 17.21 -53.15
C GLU A 779 -5.09 17.35 -51.63
N THR A 780 -4.83 18.60 -51.21
CA THR A 780 -4.73 19.02 -49.82
C THR A 780 -6.12 19.12 -49.20
N THR A 781 -6.45 18.23 -48.26
CA THR A 781 -7.63 18.38 -47.39
C THR A 781 -7.17 18.74 -45.99
N THR A 782 -7.28 20.03 -45.66
CA THR A 782 -7.02 20.60 -44.35
C THR A 782 -8.19 20.27 -43.41
N TYR A 783 -7.94 19.52 -42.32
CA TYR A 783 -8.86 19.46 -41.19
C TYR A 783 -8.41 20.45 -40.11
N ILE A 784 -9.15 21.56 -40.01
CA ILE A 784 -9.05 22.53 -38.92
C ILE A 784 -9.95 22.02 -37.79
N MET A 785 -9.37 21.53 -36.69
CA MET A 785 -10.11 21.39 -35.42
C MET A 785 -9.98 22.68 -34.63
N LYS A 786 -11.06 23.45 -34.60
CA LYS A 786 -11.26 24.56 -33.67
C LYS A 786 -11.47 24.00 -32.26
N LEU A 787 -10.60 24.40 -31.34
CA LEU A 787 -10.83 24.34 -29.90
C LEU A 787 -11.48 25.66 -29.49
N GLU A 788 -12.79 25.67 -29.33
CA GLU A 788 -13.53 26.70 -28.61
C GLU A 788 -14.41 26.00 -27.56
N ASP A 789 -14.34 26.55 -26.34
CA ASP A 789 -15.26 26.42 -25.20
C ASP A 789 -15.11 25.23 -24.23
N TYR A 790 -14.23 25.42 -23.24
CA TYR A 790 -14.45 24.98 -21.86
C TYR A 790 -14.39 26.21 -20.93
N VAL A 791 -15.55 26.63 -20.42
CA VAL A 791 -15.75 27.34 -19.15
C VAL A 791 -16.67 26.48 -18.30
#